data_AF-A0A425DLC7-F1
#
_entry.id   AF-A0A425DLC7-F1
#
_cell.length_a   1.000
_cell.length_b   1.000
_cell.length_c   1.000
_cell.angle_alpha   90.00
_cell.angle_beta   90.00
_cell.angle_gamma   90.00
#
_symmetry.space_group_name_H-M   'P 1'
#
loop_
_entity.id
_entity.type
_entity.pdbx_description
1 polymer ?
#
loop_
_entity_poly.entity_id
_entity_poly.type
_entity_poly.pdbx_seq_one_letter_code
_entity_poly.pdbx_strand_id
1 'polypeptide(L)'
;MEDHLHSFVCPITHDVMEDPVVACDGHSYERASISMWFRDNNTSPITNASVHHKHLIPNHTLKKAINEFRERFAPFFDTESSTAALPSGQVLPMLEALPERGTFLYIVVHQPMPVYVAPSFITAQSTMLLVDTIVLGKERLYGEDNVIFVELSGHHEGQYVHECTRDGSPCLQRLEVTETSLAFMVTSPAPLSLWPSHAVPSSTLYKAYPYDVVSIEATIRDLNGRMYGRLEQSKLWACLDRRHFTELDIEFTPELYLLKQETELRSNANRTNLGVPLLALPAYSIVESDAMFMLRADDSPSSSTSIYVRTTASHGGGFVRGWVALPSSLSMHAPPPRLAEGPAGKHIQLVLQQAGAVALVLDEVQESGDVSQRLLTRNLPRRFERQLLNCVQRGRRIHRMALGPRGEWYCSGARPDGSGECCWASGDLPARFHADMQPNSLVSFGGDNEYAMVLGTGGVSSSNVSTKLLQNLTKARRVHMMLLARYGGYVIKDNVGMDLSCLDPAFEVALKTPPRGAGQVCSAYGMTIYSKHSDDLEDPHPIYEQDKFLNEHGYAWDYVLVFPISSAHRKPSIEDICHRLHAAGLSLKLFYSSAPKSKALRQLVFCLVRAPPDLLKKEADRISLNMLVDETALKEAALQGYPLQNIQPFHIVQDTQNVHELPPYASIHVKYSCREDMQRLYLKRGPLNSLFSSTQRMLLTKSIMTNTHGGAGLDLYKILHNKTLAAFYPAHEPTERSELAAAWLSWHFWPWQQPLPSIQSYFGSKIALYFAFLAHYTTWLMGAGVVGLGLWIPQLVLPNTPLRDQVVVCSSSVFIVIWATLLMKSWGRYNASLAFHWGTTNFQATEQPRPQFVGRLVPSPITGRPILSFDKREKFNRMCWSWLLLLGLIGLVAGLVSMNFYLQNYLIEAKYAVRVGSWDVLIGGPVANLANVAQIALMFQIYDSVCVQLNEIENHATESDHEGAFILKSILFHVINNFAALFYVMFVKRYLGVQCMNHDCLGELRISLLFIFGLQMLWGNLQQVLLPRLWSLWTACRVGRPHFDHIHPLEEEFYLADYGWLGTFYDYLELVLQFGFTILFIGAFPATPLLSLVNNVCEIRIDAYRLLNEYRRPTPRQAATAGQWVTVLEVLVTLSIFTNGYFLVYSSNVFAFQDNTIDGDLAKLRLFVLYVATLLLFRYSVSRYWENVPEAIQVQLKRQDFLSSKVLGREADEEAPQFVRSESFQFRIDSIENRRASV
;
A
#
# COMPACT_ATOMS: atom_id res chain seq x y z
N MET A 1 5.49 51.64 15.02
CA MET A 1 5.91 52.89 15.68
C MET A 1 6.97 53.62 14.85
N GLU A 2 7.94 52.90 14.26
CA GLU A 2 8.96 53.50 13.37
C GLU A 2 8.41 54.07 12.05
N ASP A 3 7.38 53.46 11.44
CA ASP A 3 6.83 53.95 10.16
C ASP A 3 6.25 55.38 10.24
N HIS A 4 5.78 55.82 11.41
CA HIS A 4 5.28 57.18 11.60
C HIS A 4 6.39 58.20 11.90
N LEU A 5 7.59 57.74 12.31
CA LEU A 5 8.70 58.61 12.68
C LEU A 5 9.36 59.24 11.45
N HIS A 6 9.46 58.50 10.34
CA HIS A 6 10.02 59.04 9.09
C HIS A 6 9.22 60.22 8.54
N SER A 7 7.90 60.23 8.73
CA SER A 7 7.05 61.36 8.36
C SER A 7 7.34 62.62 9.19
N PHE A 8 7.96 62.47 10.36
CA PHE A 8 8.32 63.53 11.28
C PHE A 8 9.75 64.03 11.11
N VAL A 9 10.59 63.34 10.33
CA VAL A 9 12.02 63.61 10.20
C VAL A 9 12.33 64.40 8.94
N CYS A 10 13.15 65.45 9.06
CA CYS A 10 13.49 66.33 7.95
C CYS A 10 14.39 65.57 6.96
N PRO A 11 14.06 65.57 5.66
CA PRO A 11 14.87 64.89 4.64
C PRO A 11 16.27 65.49 4.43
N ILE A 12 16.55 66.71 4.89
CA ILE A 12 17.88 67.34 4.75
C ILE A 12 18.76 67.07 5.98
N THR A 13 18.20 67.20 7.19
CA THR A 13 18.99 67.04 8.42
C THR A 13 18.93 65.63 8.98
N HIS A 14 17.96 64.81 8.54
CA HIS A 14 17.68 63.49 9.06
C HIS A 14 17.36 63.43 10.57
N ASP A 15 17.04 64.59 11.16
CA ASP A 15 16.55 64.73 12.54
C ASP A 15 15.05 65.03 12.56
N VAL A 16 14.38 64.68 13.68
CA VAL A 16 12.96 64.95 13.90
C VAL A 16 12.71 66.47 13.82
N MET A 17 11.81 66.87 12.91
CA MET A 17 11.50 68.28 12.65
C MET A 17 10.88 68.95 13.87
N GLU A 18 11.46 70.06 14.28
CA GLU A 18 10.92 70.90 15.34
C GLU A 18 10.00 71.99 14.77
N ASP A 19 10.28 72.52 13.57
CA ASP A 19 9.41 73.46 12.85
C ASP A 19 9.21 73.07 11.37
N PRO A 20 8.43 72.02 11.10
CA PRO A 20 8.23 71.52 9.73
C PRO A 20 7.54 72.53 8.82
N VAL A 21 8.04 72.66 7.58
CA VAL A 21 7.51 73.51 6.51
C VAL A 21 7.47 72.78 5.19
N VAL A 22 6.48 73.08 4.36
CA VAL A 22 6.34 72.50 3.03
C VAL A 22 6.91 73.44 1.98
N ALA A 23 7.79 72.92 1.14
CA ALA A 23 8.30 73.61 -0.03
C ALA A 23 7.41 73.36 -1.27
N CYS A 24 7.63 74.10 -2.36
CA CYS A 24 6.80 74.01 -3.57
C CYS A 24 6.86 72.66 -4.30
N ASP A 25 7.84 71.82 -3.96
CA ASP A 25 7.96 70.43 -4.38
C ASP A 25 7.05 69.48 -3.57
N GLY A 26 6.26 70.01 -2.64
CA GLY A 26 5.25 69.29 -1.87
C GLY A 26 5.80 68.51 -0.67
N HIS A 27 7.11 68.58 -0.39
CA HIS A 27 7.73 67.83 0.71
C HIS A 27 7.94 68.72 1.95
N SER A 28 7.85 68.10 3.14
CA SER A 28 8.05 68.78 4.43
C SER A 28 9.50 68.67 4.88
N TYR A 29 10.08 69.80 5.28
CA TYR A 29 11.46 69.92 5.75
C TYR A 29 11.51 70.79 7.01
N GLU A 30 12.61 70.71 7.75
CA GLU A 30 12.91 71.67 8.79
C GLU A 30 13.14 73.06 8.18
N ARG A 31 12.47 74.09 8.71
CA ARG A 31 12.42 75.44 8.13
C ARG A 31 13.81 76.01 7.89
N ALA A 32 14.68 75.89 8.87
CA ALA A 32 16.03 76.47 8.82
C ALA A 32 16.86 75.87 7.69
N SER A 33 16.78 74.55 7.51
CA SER A 33 17.63 73.79 6.59
C SER A 33 17.22 73.97 5.13
N ILE A 34 15.92 73.93 4.82
CA ILE A 34 15.45 74.14 3.44
C ILE A 34 15.59 75.61 2.99
N SER A 35 15.44 76.56 3.91
CA SER A 35 15.67 77.99 3.62
C SER A 35 17.13 78.27 3.28
N MET A 36 18.07 77.57 3.94
CA MET A 36 19.50 77.69 3.66
C MET A 36 19.86 77.04 2.32
N TRP A 37 19.31 75.86 2.02
CA TRP A 37 19.48 75.19 0.72
C TRP A 37 18.99 76.06 -0.44
N PHE A 38 17.82 76.67 -0.32
CA PHE A 38 17.27 77.56 -1.34
C PHE A 38 17.95 78.92 -1.41
N ARG A 39 18.90 79.26 -0.54
CA ARG A 39 19.70 80.48 -0.71
C ARG A 39 20.77 80.29 -1.78
N ASP A 40 21.41 79.12 -1.78
CA ASP A 40 22.55 78.81 -2.64
C ASP A 40 22.17 77.97 -3.87
N ASN A 41 21.00 77.30 -3.85
CA ASN A 41 20.52 76.44 -4.93
C ASN A 41 19.09 76.79 -5.41
N ASN A 42 18.82 76.62 -6.70
CA ASN A 42 17.49 76.80 -7.32
C ASN A 42 16.81 75.45 -7.64
N THR A 43 17.16 74.39 -6.92
CA THR A 43 16.72 73.02 -7.16
C THR A 43 16.18 72.38 -5.87
N SER A 44 15.19 71.50 -6.00
CA SER A 44 14.65 70.70 -4.89
C SER A 44 15.74 69.77 -4.35
N PRO A 45 15.98 69.71 -3.04
CA PRO A 45 17.05 68.91 -2.47
C PRO A 45 16.85 67.39 -2.63
N ILE A 46 15.60 66.92 -2.69
CA ILE A 46 15.31 65.48 -2.82
C ILE A 46 15.30 65.06 -4.29
N THR A 47 14.61 65.82 -5.13
CA THR A 47 14.40 65.41 -6.52
C THR A 47 15.45 65.98 -7.47
N ASN A 48 16.24 66.94 -7.01
CA ASN A 48 17.24 67.68 -7.77
C ASN A 48 16.69 68.43 -9.01
N ALA A 49 15.36 68.53 -9.15
CA ALA A 49 14.70 69.28 -10.22
C ALA A 49 14.66 70.78 -9.89
N SER A 50 14.70 71.66 -10.90
CA SER A 50 14.63 73.10 -10.69
C SER A 50 13.26 73.54 -10.19
N VAL A 51 13.23 74.34 -9.12
CA VAL A 51 11.98 74.78 -8.46
C VAL A 51 11.51 76.14 -8.94
N HIS A 52 10.22 76.22 -9.28
CA HIS A 52 9.62 77.40 -9.92
C HIS A 52 9.54 78.64 -9.00
N HIS A 53 9.42 78.47 -7.68
CA HIS A 53 9.50 79.55 -6.69
C HIS A 53 9.97 79.01 -5.33
N LYS A 54 10.62 79.84 -4.50
CA LYS A 54 11.23 79.41 -3.23
C LYS A 54 10.39 79.66 -1.97
N HIS A 55 9.11 79.95 -2.12
CA HIS A 55 8.21 80.26 -1.00
C HIS A 55 7.91 79.01 -0.16
N LEU A 56 7.98 79.13 1.18
CA LEU A 56 7.82 78.02 2.14
C LEU A 56 6.60 78.26 3.04
N ILE A 57 5.78 77.22 3.28
CA ILE A 57 4.53 77.31 4.05
C ILE A 57 4.65 76.45 5.33
N PRO A 58 4.34 76.97 6.54
CA PRO A 58 4.40 76.19 7.78
C PRO A 58 3.45 74.98 7.80
N ASN A 59 3.88 73.85 8.37
CA ASN A 59 3.06 72.64 8.55
C ASN A 59 2.77 72.34 10.03
N HIS A 60 1.82 73.08 10.60
CA HIS A 60 1.48 73.00 12.02
C HIS A 60 0.88 71.64 12.47
N THR A 61 0.24 70.90 11.56
CA THR A 61 -0.40 69.60 11.87
C THR A 61 0.65 68.53 12.17
N LEU A 62 1.75 68.52 11.42
CA LEU A 62 2.86 67.59 11.64
C LEU A 62 3.58 67.89 12.95
N LYS A 63 3.81 69.17 13.25
CA LYS A 63 4.44 69.62 14.50
C LYS A 63 3.67 69.17 15.75
N LYS A 64 2.33 69.17 15.70
CA LYS A 64 1.49 68.74 16.83
C LYS A 64 1.54 67.22 17.07
N ALA A 65 1.59 66.42 15.99
CA ALA A 65 1.70 64.96 16.05
C ALA A 65 3.06 64.47 16.60
N ILE A 66 4.14 65.24 16.38
CA ILE A 66 5.47 64.97 16.95
C ILE A 66 5.47 65.15 18.48
N ASN A 67 4.83 66.21 18.97
CA ASN A 67 4.82 66.52 20.40
C ASN A 67 3.97 65.53 21.21
N GLU A 68 2.80 65.12 20.72
CA GLU A 68 1.99 64.05 21.36
C GLU A 68 2.73 62.70 21.41
N PHE A 69 3.57 62.42 20.40
CA PHE A 69 4.42 61.23 20.37
C PHE A 69 5.52 61.28 21.44
N ARG A 70 6.10 62.44 21.74
CA ARG A 70 7.10 62.58 22.81
C ARG A 70 6.50 62.42 24.21
N GLU A 71 5.32 62.98 24.47
CA GLU A 71 4.68 62.94 25.80
C GLU A 71 4.23 61.54 26.25
N ARG A 72 3.84 60.64 25.31
CA ARG A 72 3.37 59.27 25.64
C ARG A 72 4.45 58.31 26.13
N PHE A 73 5.74 58.62 25.91
CA PHE A 73 6.87 57.73 26.20
C PHE A 73 7.78 58.23 27.33
N ALA A 74 7.41 59.32 28.00
CA ALA A 74 8.16 59.89 29.11
C ALA A 74 8.34 59.00 30.37
N PRO A 75 7.42 58.10 30.80
CA PRO A 75 7.54 57.48 32.12
C PRO A 75 8.49 56.27 32.18
N PHE A 76 9.15 55.89 31.08
CA PHE A 76 10.12 54.77 31.05
C PHE A 76 11.57 55.19 31.40
N PHE A 77 11.83 56.48 31.66
CA PHE A 77 13.19 56.99 31.91
C PHE A 77 13.51 57.31 33.38
N ASP A 78 12.55 57.20 34.30
CA ASP A 78 12.73 57.54 35.71
C ASP A 78 12.57 56.31 36.63
N THR A 79 13.64 55.54 36.77
CA THR A 79 13.92 54.76 37.99
C THR A 79 15.38 54.27 37.99
N GLU A 80 16.31 54.83 38.75
CA GLU A 80 16.39 56.13 39.41
C GLU A 80 17.86 56.29 39.83
N SER A 81 18.43 57.47 39.60
CA SER A 81 19.71 57.86 40.19
C SER A 81 19.58 58.03 41.70
N SER A 82 20.39 57.33 42.50
CA SER A 82 20.79 57.80 43.84
C SER A 82 22.31 57.66 44.02
N THR A 83 22.91 58.81 44.30
CA THR A 83 24.32 59.23 44.25
C THR A 83 25.09 59.02 45.56
N ALA A 84 26.42 58.79 45.47
CA ALA A 84 27.53 59.35 46.28
C ALA A 84 28.73 58.35 46.39
N ALA A 85 30.03 58.67 46.35
CA ALA A 85 30.83 59.87 46.05
C ALA A 85 32.34 59.49 45.95
N LEU A 86 33.09 60.18 45.04
CA LEU A 86 34.53 60.60 45.12
C LEU A 86 35.68 59.53 45.16
N PRO A 87 36.97 59.87 44.91
CA PRO A 87 37.57 60.07 43.58
C PRO A 87 38.97 59.41 43.37
N SER A 88 39.40 59.38 42.10
CA SER A 88 40.78 59.49 41.58
C SER A 88 41.90 58.53 42.04
N GLY A 89 42.41 57.78 41.04
CA GLY A 89 43.85 57.59 40.82
C GLY A 89 44.40 56.16 41.00
N GLN A 90 44.67 55.46 39.90
CA GLN A 90 45.95 54.79 39.58
C GLN A 90 45.80 53.79 38.41
N VAL A 91 46.93 53.57 37.74
CA VAL A 91 47.13 52.86 36.47
C VAL A 91 47.75 51.48 36.71
N LEU A 92 47.45 50.52 35.80
CA LEU A 92 48.04 49.19 35.51
C LEU A 92 47.60 47.99 36.39
N PRO A 93 47.63 46.71 35.91
CA PRO A 93 48.21 46.18 34.65
C PRO A 93 47.31 45.18 33.84
N MET A 94 47.79 44.78 32.65
CA MET A 94 47.33 43.60 31.89
C MET A 94 47.13 42.37 32.78
N LEU A 95 45.95 41.73 32.67
CA LEU A 95 45.73 40.28 32.81
C LEU A 95 44.26 39.99 32.52
N GLU A 96 43.92 39.71 31.25
CA GLU A 96 42.76 38.86 30.98
C GLU A 96 43.23 37.61 30.24
N ALA A 97 42.88 36.47 30.83
CA ALA A 97 43.26 35.15 30.38
C ALA A 97 42.61 34.85 29.03
N LEU A 98 43.42 34.52 28.02
CA LEU A 98 43.00 33.65 26.92
C LEU A 98 43.45 32.22 27.23
N PRO A 99 42.68 31.18 26.85
CA PRO A 99 41.50 31.20 25.97
C PRO A 99 40.18 30.77 26.66
N GLU A 100 39.09 31.52 26.47
CA GLU A 100 37.73 30.99 26.69
C GLU A 100 37.40 30.00 25.57
N ARG A 101 37.43 28.70 25.88
CA ARG A 101 36.87 27.66 25.01
C ARG A 101 35.37 27.58 25.23
N GLY A 102 34.60 28.00 24.25
CA GLY A 102 33.16 28.08 24.35
C GLY A 102 32.51 28.60 23.08
N THR A 103 31.27 28.20 22.88
CA THR A 103 30.49 28.50 21.68
C THR A 103 29.78 29.84 21.88
N PHE A 104 30.37 30.95 21.41
CA PHE A 104 29.86 32.31 21.62
C PHE A 104 29.37 32.96 20.33
N LEU A 105 28.45 33.91 20.48
CA LEU A 105 27.73 34.58 19.40
C LEU A 105 28.35 35.96 19.15
N TYR A 106 28.76 36.23 17.91
CA TYR A 106 29.40 37.48 17.51
C TYR A 106 28.70 38.10 16.31
N ILE A 107 28.84 39.40 16.12
CA ILE A 107 28.38 40.13 14.94
C ILE A 107 29.53 40.95 14.35
N VAL A 108 29.64 40.95 13.02
CA VAL A 108 30.62 41.78 12.30
C VAL A 108 30.13 43.22 12.27
N VAL A 109 30.97 44.14 12.75
CA VAL A 109 30.65 45.55 12.92
C VAL A 109 31.61 46.45 12.14
N HIS A 110 31.11 47.63 11.79
CA HIS A 110 31.83 48.72 11.13
C HIS A 110 32.28 48.49 9.69
N GLN A 111 32.98 47.40 9.34
CA GLN A 111 33.48 47.15 7.98
C GLN A 111 33.45 45.65 7.60
N PRO A 112 33.27 45.31 6.31
CA PRO A 112 33.36 43.92 5.86
C PRO A 112 34.77 43.39 6.09
N MET A 113 34.88 42.22 6.73
CA MET A 113 36.17 41.68 7.15
C MET A 113 36.54 40.41 6.38
N PRO A 114 37.80 40.28 5.93
CA PRO A 114 38.27 39.05 5.29
C PRO A 114 38.42 37.92 6.31
N VAL A 115 38.24 36.70 5.83
CA VAL A 115 38.43 35.48 6.61
C VAL A 115 39.83 34.92 6.36
N TYR A 116 40.53 34.56 7.43
CA TYR A 116 41.93 34.10 7.41
C TYR A 116 42.03 32.60 7.65
N VAL A 117 43.06 31.95 7.09
CA VAL A 117 43.29 30.49 7.27
C VAL A 117 44.17 30.18 8.49
N ALA A 118 44.82 31.20 9.02
CA ALA A 118 45.63 31.16 10.22
C ALA A 118 45.41 32.46 11.03
N PRO A 119 45.74 32.51 12.32
CA PRO A 119 45.67 33.74 13.13
C PRO A 119 46.80 34.74 12.76
N SER A 120 46.90 35.09 11.48
CA SER A 120 47.85 36.06 10.94
C SER A 120 47.23 36.85 9.78
N PHE A 121 47.69 38.09 9.58
CA PHE A 121 47.19 38.95 8.52
C PHE A 121 47.72 38.59 7.12
N ILE A 122 48.62 37.61 7.01
CA ILE A 122 49.40 37.31 5.80
C ILE A 122 48.65 36.40 4.81
N THR A 123 47.66 35.61 5.28
CA THR A 123 46.94 34.61 4.46
C THR A 123 45.42 34.82 4.47
N ALA A 124 44.96 35.87 3.78
CA ALA A 124 43.52 36.12 3.58
C ALA A 124 42.94 35.25 2.44
N GLN A 125 41.76 34.65 2.65
CA GLN A 125 40.97 34.02 1.58
C GLN A 125 40.10 35.06 0.85
N SER A 126 39.59 34.72 -0.34
CA SER A 126 38.69 35.57 -1.14
C SER A 126 37.29 35.78 -0.54
N THR A 127 37.02 35.27 0.67
CA THR A 127 35.72 35.30 1.32
C THR A 127 35.67 36.46 2.33
N MET A 128 34.74 37.40 2.12
CA MET A 128 34.52 38.55 3.01
C MET A 128 33.22 38.35 3.80
N LEU A 129 33.27 38.50 5.11
CA LEU A 129 32.07 38.60 5.94
C LEU A 129 31.54 40.03 5.88
N LEU A 130 30.25 40.17 5.58
CA LEU A 130 29.60 41.47 5.51
C LEU A 130 29.25 41.98 6.92
N VAL A 131 29.15 43.30 7.06
CA VAL A 131 28.63 43.95 8.27
C VAL A 131 27.22 43.42 8.58
N ASP A 132 26.89 43.30 9.86
CA ASP A 132 25.66 42.69 10.42
C ASP A 132 25.55 41.17 10.28
N THR A 133 26.60 40.49 9.80
CA THR A 133 26.60 39.03 9.78
C THR A 133 26.88 38.48 11.18
N ILE A 134 25.95 37.67 11.71
CA ILE A 134 26.12 36.97 12.98
C ILE A 134 26.91 35.68 12.76
N VAL A 135 28.02 35.52 13.47
CA VAL A 135 28.93 34.39 13.36
C VAL A 135 29.18 33.72 14.72
N LEU A 136 29.63 32.47 14.65
CA LEU A 136 29.84 31.60 15.79
C LEU A 136 31.32 31.44 16.06
N GLY A 137 31.80 31.96 17.19
CA GLY A 137 33.18 31.81 17.63
C GLY A 137 33.31 30.66 18.62
N LYS A 138 34.28 29.77 18.40
CA LYS A 138 34.54 28.60 19.26
C LYS A 138 35.69 28.83 20.25
N GLU A 139 36.70 29.56 19.81
CA GLU A 139 37.92 29.80 20.59
C GLU A 139 38.52 31.16 20.21
N ARG A 140 39.00 31.91 21.20
CA ARG A 140 39.77 33.17 21.02
C ARG A 140 41.26 32.86 21.18
N LEU A 141 42.09 33.32 20.25
CA LEU A 141 43.53 33.02 20.16
C LEU A 141 44.34 34.31 19.95
N TYR A 142 45.56 34.37 20.48
CA TYR A 142 46.50 35.46 20.17
C TYR A 142 47.19 35.20 18.82
N GLY A 143 47.11 36.16 17.90
CA GLY A 143 47.81 36.17 16.62
C GLY A 143 49.03 37.10 16.60
N GLU A 144 49.51 37.45 15.40
CA GLU A 144 50.60 38.45 15.23
C GLU A 144 50.24 39.80 15.86
N ASP A 145 51.23 40.49 16.42
CA ASP A 145 51.11 41.81 17.08
C ASP A 145 50.17 41.84 18.32
N ASN A 146 49.94 40.69 18.99
CA ASN A 146 49.01 40.53 20.12
C ASN A 146 47.54 40.83 19.78
N VAL A 147 47.15 40.82 18.51
CA VAL A 147 45.74 40.95 18.10
C VAL A 147 44.99 39.65 18.36
N ILE A 148 43.76 39.74 18.86
CA ILE A 148 42.92 38.58 19.16
C ILE A 148 42.19 38.12 17.90
N PHE A 149 42.35 36.85 17.55
CA PHE A 149 41.61 36.16 16.50
C PHE A 149 40.58 35.21 17.11
N VAL A 150 39.41 35.12 16.48
CA VAL A 150 38.33 34.21 16.84
C VAL A 150 38.24 33.12 15.78
N GLU A 151 38.36 31.86 16.21
CA GLU A 151 38.12 30.70 15.35
C GLU A 151 36.62 30.51 15.15
N LEU A 152 36.19 30.44 13.91
CA LEU A 152 34.80 30.21 13.54
C LEU A 152 34.40 28.74 13.73
N SER A 153 33.13 28.47 14.02
CA SER A 153 32.57 27.12 14.17
C SER A 153 31.57 26.79 13.05
N GLY A 154 31.35 25.50 12.78
CA GLY A 154 30.37 25.03 11.80
C GLY A 154 30.95 24.94 10.38
N HIS A 155 30.31 25.56 9.40
CA HIS A 155 30.73 25.41 7.98
C HIS A 155 32.07 26.09 7.65
N HIS A 156 32.54 26.99 8.54
CA HIS A 156 33.81 27.73 8.44
C HIS A 156 34.83 27.29 9.52
N GLU A 157 34.69 26.07 10.06
CA GLU A 157 35.59 25.55 11.11
C GLU A 157 37.05 25.48 10.61
N GLY A 158 37.99 25.95 11.42
CA GLY A 158 39.40 26.13 11.03
C GLY A 158 39.71 27.43 10.28
N GLN A 159 38.76 28.38 10.23
CA GLN A 159 38.97 29.73 9.70
C GLN A 159 38.90 30.79 10.81
N TYR A 160 39.60 31.90 10.65
CA TYR A 160 39.82 32.91 11.69
C TYR A 160 39.40 34.30 11.25
N VAL A 161 38.90 35.07 12.20
CA VAL A 161 38.54 36.49 12.04
C VAL A 161 39.11 37.30 13.19
N HIS A 162 39.60 38.52 12.93
CA HIS A 162 40.20 39.35 13.97
C HIS A 162 39.16 40.21 14.69
N GLU A 163 39.28 40.32 16.01
CA GLU A 163 38.32 41.08 16.82
C GLU A 163 38.48 42.60 16.64
N CYS A 164 39.70 43.05 16.38
CA CYS A 164 40.03 44.46 16.11
C CYS A 164 41.10 44.61 15.01
N THR A 165 41.14 45.78 14.38
CA THR A 165 42.22 46.14 13.44
C THR A 165 43.53 46.40 14.20
N ARG A 166 44.67 46.46 13.49
CA ARG A 166 45.99 46.79 14.08
C ARG A 166 46.01 48.14 14.83
N ASP A 167 45.10 49.05 14.49
CA ASP A 167 44.96 50.37 15.13
C ASP A 167 44.00 50.34 16.34
N GLY A 168 43.47 49.17 16.72
CA GLY A 168 42.60 48.98 17.88
C GLY A 168 41.11 49.22 17.64
N SER A 169 40.66 49.35 16.37
CA SER A 169 39.23 49.54 16.06
C SER A 169 38.47 48.21 16.09
N PRO A 170 37.34 48.08 16.82
CA PRO A 170 36.59 46.82 16.91
C PRO A 170 35.95 46.47 15.56
N CYS A 171 36.12 45.22 15.12
CA CYS A 171 35.53 44.67 13.89
C CYS A 171 34.53 43.55 14.18
N LEU A 172 34.65 42.92 15.35
CA LEU A 172 33.78 41.85 15.80
C LEU A 172 33.29 42.17 17.22
N GLN A 173 31.98 42.06 17.46
CA GLN A 173 31.38 42.33 18.76
C GLN A 173 30.57 41.14 19.26
N ARG A 174 30.74 40.76 20.54
CA ARG A 174 30.00 39.67 21.18
C ARG A 174 28.57 40.10 21.52
N LEU A 175 27.59 39.24 21.24
CA LEU A 175 26.18 39.44 21.57
C LEU A 175 25.78 38.63 22.81
N GLU A 176 24.98 39.24 23.69
CA GLU A 176 24.40 38.56 24.85
C GLU A 176 23.09 37.84 24.49
N VAL A 177 22.95 36.61 24.99
CA VAL A 177 21.75 35.80 24.80
C VAL A 177 20.89 35.91 26.05
N THR A 178 19.64 36.33 25.88
CA THR A 178 18.64 36.37 26.95
C THR A 178 17.77 35.12 26.88
N GLU A 179 17.70 34.34 27.96
CA GLU A 179 16.76 33.21 28.05
C GLU A 179 15.35 33.75 28.28
N THR A 180 14.45 33.53 27.32
CA THR A 180 13.07 34.00 27.36
C THR A 180 12.16 32.89 26.83
N SER A 181 11.07 32.59 27.54
CA SER A 181 10.05 31.63 27.08
C SER A 181 8.81 32.38 26.65
N LEU A 182 8.64 32.56 25.34
CA LEU A 182 7.51 33.28 24.76
C LEU A 182 6.93 32.49 23.59
N ALA A 183 5.63 32.63 23.34
CA ALA A 183 4.95 32.02 22.21
C ALA A 183 4.32 33.11 21.33
N PHE A 184 4.51 32.96 20.01
CA PHE A 184 4.01 33.90 19.01
C PHE A 184 3.16 33.18 17.98
N MET A 185 2.10 33.83 17.50
CA MET A 185 1.36 33.41 16.31
C MET A 185 1.88 34.15 15.08
N VAL A 186 2.23 33.43 14.03
CA VAL A 186 2.65 33.99 12.74
C VAL A 186 1.43 34.62 12.06
N THR A 187 1.50 35.87 11.65
CA THR A 187 0.41 36.59 10.96
C THR A 187 0.60 36.64 9.46
N SER A 188 1.84 36.54 8.97
CA SER A 188 2.19 36.52 7.55
C SER A 188 3.41 35.62 7.31
N PRO A 189 3.59 35.06 6.09
CA PRO A 189 4.65 34.08 5.86
C PRO A 189 6.05 34.65 6.20
N ALA A 190 6.70 34.09 7.23
CA ALA A 190 7.97 34.58 7.75
C ALA A 190 9.10 33.58 7.45
N PRO A 191 10.22 34.00 6.85
CA PRO A 191 11.36 33.11 6.63
C PRO A 191 12.03 32.72 7.95
N LEU A 192 12.41 31.45 8.08
CA LEU A 192 13.22 30.94 9.18
C LEU A 192 14.66 30.80 8.70
N SER A 193 15.60 31.42 9.41
CA SER A 193 17.02 31.38 9.03
C SER A 193 17.79 30.33 9.82
N LEU A 194 18.52 29.50 9.08
CA LEU A 194 19.49 28.55 9.63
C LEU A 194 20.82 29.28 9.81
N TRP A 195 21.37 29.23 11.01
CA TRP A 195 22.63 29.89 11.33
C TRP A 195 23.83 29.03 10.86
N PRO A 196 24.96 29.60 10.35
CA PRO A 196 25.24 30.98 9.92
C PRO A 196 25.64 31.07 8.43
N SER A 197 24.87 31.73 7.56
CA SER A 197 25.36 32.28 6.28
C SER A 197 24.25 33.00 5.50
N HIS A 198 24.39 34.31 5.28
CA HIS A 198 23.62 35.06 4.26
C HIS A 198 24.00 34.66 2.82
N ALA A 199 24.99 33.79 2.63
CA ALA A 199 25.45 33.35 1.31
C ALA A 199 24.59 32.23 0.71
N VAL A 200 23.57 31.74 1.42
CA VAL A 200 22.54 30.87 0.82
C VAL A 200 21.42 31.77 0.25
N PRO A 201 21.21 31.82 -1.08
CA PRO A 201 20.14 32.61 -1.67
C PRO A 201 18.77 32.21 -1.08
N SER A 202 17.96 33.23 -0.81
CA SER A 202 16.66 33.23 -0.10
C SER A 202 15.57 32.30 -0.64
N SER A 203 15.86 31.48 -1.64
CA SER A 203 14.94 30.55 -2.27
C SER A 203 14.97 29.12 -1.71
N THR A 204 15.86 28.79 -0.76
CA THR A 204 15.97 27.42 -0.20
C THR A 204 15.68 27.35 1.30
N LEU A 205 14.44 26.91 1.59
CA LEU A 205 13.97 26.11 2.73
C LEU A 205 13.74 26.80 4.09
N TYR A 206 12.52 26.59 4.61
CA TYR A 206 11.92 26.99 5.89
C TYR A 206 11.25 28.39 5.94
N LYS A 207 9.91 28.40 5.83
CA LYS A 207 9.04 29.56 6.09
C LYS A 207 7.94 29.13 7.06
N ALA A 208 7.69 29.93 8.09
CA ALA A 208 6.48 29.83 8.92
C ALA A 208 5.31 30.48 8.16
N TYR A 209 4.11 29.91 8.22
CA TYR A 209 2.93 30.38 7.50
C TYR A 209 1.94 31.09 8.45
N PRO A 210 0.97 31.87 7.94
CA PRO A 210 -0.03 32.51 8.79
C PRO A 210 -0.78 31.49 9.67
N TYR A 211 -1.06 31.88 10.92
CA TYR A 211 -1.69 31.12 12.03
C TYR A 211 -0.83 30.05 12.71
N ASP A 212 0.46 30.01 12.36
CA ASP A 212 1.41 29.07 12.95
C ASP A 212 1.87 29.54 14.34
N VAL A 213 1.80 28.67 15.35
CA VAL A 213 2.28 29.00 16.71
C VAL A 213 3.75 28.64 16.87
N VAL A 214 4.56 29.60 17.30
CA VAL A 214 6.01 29.50 17.41
C VAL A 214 6.47 29.83 18.83
N SER A 215 6.99 28.84 19.56
CA SER A 215 7.67 29.05 20.84
C SER A 215 9.17 29.32 20.66
N ILE A 216 9.68 30.28 21.42
CA ILE A 216 11.09 30.64 21.48
C ILE A 216 11.64 30.41 22.90
N GLU A 217 12.89 29.96 22.98
CA GLU A 217 13.59 29.69 24.25
C GLU A 217 14.68 30.71 24.58
N ALA A 218 15.11 31.50 23.59
CA ALA A 218 16.13 32.52 23.77
C ALA A 218 15.95 33.64 22.75
N THR A 219 16.28 34.87 23.16
CA THR A 219 16.29 36.05 22.30
C THR A 219 17.65 36.73 22.29
N ILE A 220 18.04 37.24 21.14
CA ILE A 220 19.18 38.16 20.97
C ILE A 220 18.67 39.44 20.34
N ARG A 221 19.28 40.56 20.73
CA ARG A 221 19.06 41.84 20.09
C ARG A 221 20.36 42.23 19.38
N ASP A 222 20.27 42.49 18.07
CA ASP A 222 21.43 43.02 17.36
C ASP A 222 21.68 44.50 17.75
N LEU A 223 22.80 45.05 17.29
CA LEU A 223 23.19 46.44 17.58
C LEU A 223 22.25 47.47 16.92
N ASN A 224 21.46 47.04 15.94
CA ASN A 224 20.45 47.82 15.25
C ASN A 224 19.05 47.66 15.89
N GLY A 225 18.97 46.99 17.04
CA GLY A 225 17.74 46.83 17.82
C GLY A 225 16.78 45.73 17.33
N ARG A 226 17.11 44.96 16.29
CA ARG A 226 16.27 43.85 15.80
C ARG A 226 16.38 42.66 16.74
N MET A 227 15.22 42.07 17.06
CA MET A 227 15.16 40.88 17.92
C MET A 227 15.11 39.62 17.09
N TYR A 228 15.95 38.66 17.42
CA TYR A 228 15.91 37.31 16.87
C TYR A 228 15.62 36.32 17.99
N GLY A 229 14.67 35.42 17.76
CA GLY A 229 14.29 34.36 18.68
C GLY A 229 14.76 33.01 18.19
N ARG A 230 15.35 32.20 19.06
CA ARG A 230 15.72 30.81 18.78
C ARG A 230 14.53 29.90 19.02
N LEU A 231 14.17 29.07 18.04
CA LEU A 231 13.10 28.09 18.19
C LEU A 231 13.54 26.94 19.11
N GLU A 232 12.66 26.51 20.02
CA GLU A 232 12.94 25.46 21.01
C GLU A 232 13.63 24.22 20.41
N GLN A 233 14.74 23.79 21.04
CA GLN A 233 15.54 22.62 20.66
C GLN A 233 16.09 22.61 19.22
N SER A 234 16.13 23.75 18.53
CA SER A 234 16.62 23.85 17.14
C SER A 234 17.78 24.83 16.98
N LYS A 235 18.44 24.78 15.82
CA LYS A 235 19.47 25.74 15.40
C LYS A 235 18.92 26.90 14.56
N LEU A 236 17.59 26.99 14.44
CA LEU A 236 16.90 27.99 13.62
C LEU A 236 16.60 29.22 14.48
N TRP A 237 16.94 30.38 13.93
CA TRP A 237 16.59 31.67 14.50
C TRP A 237 15.57 32.34 13.59
N ALA A 238 14.51 32.87 14.19
CA ALA A 238 13.48 33.65 13.52
C ALA A 238 13.68 35.12 13.87
N CYS A 239 13.64 36.00 12.88
CA CYS A 239 13.58 37.44 13.13
C CYS A 239 12.16 37.77 13.64
N LEU A 240 12.06 38.23 14.88
CA LEU A 240 10.81 38.54 15.55
C LEU A 240 10.42 39.99 15.25
N ASP A 241 9.99 40.22 14.01
CA ASP A 241 9.38 41.49 13.63
C ASP A 241 7.89 41.46 13.99
N ARG A 242 7.41 42.49 14.70
CA ARG A 242 6.01 42.66 15.12
C ARG A 242 5.01 42.63 13.94
N ARG A 243 5.47 42.77 12.70
CA ARG A 243 4.62 42.69 11.49
C ARG A 243 4.28 41.26 11.06
N HIS A 244 5.10 40.28 11.43
CA HIS A 244 4.96 38.90 10.96
C HIS A 244 4.56 37.93 12.08
N PHE A 245 4.68 38.35 13.34
CA PHE A 245 4.36 37.56 14.53
C PHE A 245 3.55 38.40 15.53
N THR A 246 2.55 37.79 16.16
CA THR A 246 1.72 38.35 17.25
C THR A 246 1.99 37.57 18.53
N GLU A 247 2.24 38.25 19.64
CA GLU A 247 2.48 37.62 20.95
C GLU A 247 1.18 37.00 21.52
N LEU A 248 1.29 35.84 22.17
CA LEU A 248 0.17 35.14 22.82
C LEU A 248 0.27 35.27 24.34
N ASP A 249 -0.85 35.57 25.01
CA ASP A 249 -0.92 35.55 26.47
C ASP A 249 -0.89 34.10 26.99
N ILE A 250 0.15 33.76 27.78
CA ILE A 250 0.39 32.42 28.32
C ILE A 250 0.05 32.39 29.81
N GLU A 251 -0.75 31.42 30.23
CA GLU A 251 -0.98 31.12 31.65
C GLU A 251 -0.07 29.96 32.11
N PHE A 252 0.67 30.18 33.19
CA PHE A 252 1.55 29.18 33.80
C PHE A 252 0.85 28.51 34.98
N THR A 253 0.04 27.49 34.70
CA THR A 253 -0.66 26.69 35.72
C THR A 253 -0.38 25.20 35.53
N PRO A 254 0.14 24.49 36.56
CA PRO A 254 0.33 23.04 36.50
C PRO A 254 -0.99 22.31 36.71
N GLU A 255 -1.49 21.68 35.65
CA GLU A 255 -2.71 20.88 35.63
C GLU A 255 -2.44 19.51 35.01
N LEU A 256 -3.17 18.49 35.47
CA LEU A 256 -3.06 17.13 34.95
C LEU A 256 -4.17 16.83 33.94
N TYR A 257 -3.78 16.30 32.79
CA TYR A 257 -4.65 15.94 31.69
C TYR A 257 -4.59 14.44 31.43
N LEU A 258 -5.75 13.79 31.33
CA LEU A 258 -5.86 12.41 30.88
C LEU A 258 -6.17 12.40 29.39
N LEU A 259 -5.21 11.93 28.58
CA LEU A 259 -5.42 11.77 27.14
C LEU A 259 -6.43 10.64 26.92
N LYS A 260 -7.51 10.86 26.16
CA LYS A 260 -8.48 9.77 25.87
C LYS A 260 -8.13 8.97 24.60
N GLN A 261 -7.27 9.54 23.79
CA GLN A 261 -6.82 9.00 22.52
C GLN A 261 -5.33 9.31 22.37
N GLU A 262 -4.67 8.58 21.47
CA GLU A 262 -3.27 8.86 21.15
C GLU A 262 -3.15 10.30 20.64
N THR A 263 -2.24 11.07 21.24
CA THR A 263 -2.11 12.50 20.95
C THR A 263 -0.64 12.82 20.70
N GLU A 264 -0.35 13.52 19.60
CA GLU A 264 1.02 13.81 19.19
C GLU A 264 1.58 15.03 19.91
N LEU A 265 2.81 14.90 20.42
CA LEU A 265 3.64 15.99 20.90
C LEU A 265 4.36 16.63 19.70
N ARG A 266 4.16 17.94 19.47
CA ARG A 266 4.63 18.65 18.26
C ARG A 266 5.55 19.85 18.58
N SER A 267 6.36 20.27 17.61
CA SER A 267 7.38 21.37 17.70
C SER A 267 6.86 22.75 17.19
N ASN A 268 7.74 23.74 16.89
CA ASN A 268 7.68 25.17 16.38
C ASN A 268 7.08 25.71 15.00
N ALA A 269 5.85 26.34 14.83
CA ALA A 269 5.05 26.80 13.58
C ALA A 269 3.96 25.98 12.68
N ASN A 270 2.61 25.96 13.01
CA ASN A 270 1.34 25.40 12.38
C ASN A 270 0.38 24.45 13.19
N ARG A 271 -0.89 24.90 13.40
CA ARG A 271 -2.05 24.18 14.01
C ARG A 271 -2.36 22.79 13.41
N THR A 272 -1.92 22.49 12.20
CA THR A 272 -2.00 21.13 11.63
C THR A 272 -0.69 20.57 11.14
N ASN A 273 0.40 21.34 11.09
CA ASN A 273 1.66 20.82 10.56
C ASN A 273 2.88 21.48 11.14
N LEU A 274 3.25 20.97 12.31
CA LEU A 274 4.30 21.54 13.10
C LEU A 274 5.56 20.74 13.36
N GLY A 275 6.37 20.66 12.30
CA GLY A 275 7.53 19.80 12.28
C GLY A 275 7.10 18.35 12.44
N VAL A 276 8.05 17.45 12.24
CA VAL A 276 7.85 16.02 12.44
C VAL A 276 7.27 15.78 13.85
N PRO A 277 6.19 14.97 14.03
CA PRO A 277 5.71 14.61 15.36
C PRO A 277 6.89 14.08 16.16
N LEU A 278 7.20 14.76 17.27
CA LEU A 278 8.40 14.44 18.04
C LEU A 278 8.20 13.13 18.80
N LEU A 279 6.98 12.91 19.29
CA LEU A 279 6.56 11.69 19.99
C LEU A 279 5.03 11.57 19.94
N ALA A 280 4.50 10.38 19.67
CA ALA A 280 3.08 10.08 19.88
C ALA A 280 2.87 9.61 21.32
N LEU A 281 2.05 10.33 22.09
CA LEU A 281 1.68 9.96 23.45
C LEU A 281 0.48 9.00 23.39
N PRO A 282 0.57 7.78 23.95
CA PRO A 282 -0.49 6.78 23.84
C PRO A 282 -1.78 7.23 24.52
N ALA A 283 -2.92 6.69 24.06
CA ALA A 283 -4.22 6.91 24.69
C ALA A 283 -4.19 6.54 26.19
N TYR A 284 -4.87 7.31 27.02
CA TYR A 284 -4.96 7.17 28.48
C TYR A 284 -3.67 7.47 29.25
N SER A 285 -2.68 8.08 28.61
CA SER A 285 -1.54 8.67 29.31
C SER A 285 -1.96 9.91 30.09
N ILE A 286 -1.37 10.07 31.28
CA ILE A 286 -1.54 11.26 32.12
C ILE A 286 -0.37 12.18 31.82
N VAL A 287 -0.69 13.44 31.52
CA VAL A 287 0.26 14.46 31.09
C VAL A 287 0.10 15.68 32.00
N GLU A 288 1.21 16.26 32.45
CA GLU A 288 1.25 17.48 33.27
C GLU A 288 1.50 18.70 32.37
N SER A 289 0.76 19.79 32.58
CA SER A 289 0.95 21.04 31.84
C SER A 289 2.04 21.92 32.46
N ASP A 290 3.01 22.34 31.65
CA ASP A 290 4.00 23.35 32.04
C ASP A 290 3.50 24.78 31.79
N ALA A 291 2.68 24.96 30.76
CA ALA A 291 2.07 26.23 30.34
C ALA A 291 0.87 25.97 29.42
N MET A 292 -0.11 26.88 29.38
CA MET A 292 -1.27 26.75 28.51
C MET A 292 -1.75 28.08 27.93
N PHE A 293 -2.46 28.00 26.80
CA PHE A 293 -3.21 29.11 26.24
C PHE A 293 -4.42 28.62 25.42
N MET A 294 -5.44 29.47 25.31
CA MET A 294 -6.69 29.16 24.60
C MET A 294 -6.78 29.92 23.29
N LEU A 295 -7.23 29.21 22.25
CA LEU A 295 -7.17 29.73 20.90
C LEU A 295 -8.53 29.48 20.22
N ARG A 296 -9.36 30.54 20.06
CA ARG A 296 -10.63 30.47 19.32
C ARG A 296 -10.35 30.41 17.81
N ALA A 297 -11.03 29.53 17.10
CA ALA A 297 -10.92 29.43 15.64
C ALA A 297 -12.06 30.23 15.00
N ASP A 298 -11.77 31.47 14.59
CA ASP A 298 -12.63 32.38 13.83
C ASP A 298 -13.96 32.81 14.49
N ASP A 299 -14.44 34.01 14.17
CA ASP A 299 -15.68 34.65 14.69
C ASP A 299 -16.99 33.96 14.25
N SER A 300 -16.96 32.63 14.02
CA SER A 300 -18.17 31.82 13.83
C SER A 300 -18.65 31.27 15.17
N PRO A 301 -19.93 31.44 15.56
CA PRO A 301 -20.45 30.98 16.85
C PRO A 301 -20.56 29.45 17.01
N SER A 302 -19.99 28.66 16.10
CA SER A 302 -20.05 27.19 16.08
C SER A 302 -18.68 26.49 16.11
N SER A 303 -17.56 27.20 16.27
CA SER A 303 -16.22 26.57 16.36
C SER A 303 -15.85 26.22 17.81
N SER A 304 -15.34 25.00 18.03
CA SER A 304 -14.89 24.52 19.34
C SER A 304 -13.59 25.21 19.77
N THR A 305 -13.55 25.77 20.97
CA THR A 305 -12.32 26.30 21.58
C THR A 305 -11.32 25.16 21.83
N SER A 306 -10.13 25.22 21.23
CA SER A 306 -9.03 24.27 21.49
C SER A 306 -8.06 24.87 22.52
N ILE A 307 -7.68 24.06 23.51
CA ILE A 307 -6.68 24.41 24.52
C ILE A 307 -5.33 23.85 24.05
N TYR A 308 -4.29 24.65 24.08
CA TYR A 308 -2.93 24.21 23.78
C TYR A 308 -2.12 24.15 25.06
N VAL A 309 -1.49 23.01 25.31
CA VAL A 309 -0.73 22.72 26.53
C VAL A 309 0.71 22.36 26.16
N ARG A 310 1.69 22.95 26.86
CA ARG A 310 3.11 22.59 26.74
C ARG A 310 3.44 21.49 27.75
N THR A 311 4.14 20.43 27.31
CA THR A 311 4.55 19.30 28.17
C THR A 311 5.92 18.75 27.78
N THR A 312 6.54 18.02 28.72
CA THR A 312 7.77 17.25 28.53
C THR A 312 7.48 15.75 28.37
N ALA A 313 8.22 15.05 27.50
CA ALA A 313 8.16 13.59 27.37
C ALA A 313 9.56 12.99 27.08
N SER A 314 9.82 11.77 27.56
CA SER A 314 11.12 11.10 27.39
C SER A 314 11.15 10.28 26.10
N HIS A 315 12.19 10.43 25.28
CA HIS A 315 12.39 9.66 24.06
C HIS A 315 13.88 9.38 23.80
N GLY A 316 14.24 8.13 23.51
CA GLY A 316 15.60 7.74 23.09
C GLY A 316 16.73 8.06 24.10
N GLY A 317 16.43 8.16 25.39
CA GLY A 317 17.39 8.52 26.44
C GLY A 317 17.55 10.04 26.68
N GLY A 318 16.74 10.88 26.03
CA GLY A 318 16.68 12.34 26.25
C GLY A 318 15.24 12.85 26.50
N PHE A 319 15.10 14.11 26.92
CA PHE A 319 13.80 14.77 27.13
C PHE A 319 13.43 15.67 25.95
N VAL A 320 12.19 15.52 25.49
CA VAL A 320 11.62 16.27 24.38
C VAL A 320 10.51 17.16 24.93
N ARG A 321 10.55 18.46 24.60
CA ARG A 321 9.51 19.44 24.95
C ARG A 321 8.69 19.79 23.72
N GLY A 322 7.38 19.94 23.87
CA GLY A 322 6.51 20.33 22.77
C GLY A 322 5.09 20.69 23.20
N TRP A 323 4.26 21.03 22.22
CA TRP A 323 2.86 21.42 22.41
C TRP A 323 1.90 20.30 22.03
N VAL A 324 0.81 20.19 22.80
CA VAL A 324 -0.29 19.23 22.61
C VAL A 324 -1.60 20.01 22.51
N ALA A 325 -2.40 19.70 21.48
CA ALA A 325 -3.72 20.29 21.28
C ALA A 325 -4.81 19.43 21.94
N LEU A 326 -5.60 20.03 22.84
CA LEU A 326 -6.64 19.35 23.61
C LEU A 326 -8.02 19.99 23.36
N PRO A 327 -9.09 19.19 23.25
CA PRO A 327 -10.46 19.70 23.30
C PRO A 327 -10.73 20.36 24.66
N SER A 328 -11.47 21.47 24.70
CA SER A 328 -11.84 22.21 25.92
C SER A 328 -12.63 21.42 26.97
N SER A 329 -13.07 20.19 26.67
CA SER A 329 -13.86 19.32 27.55
C SER A 329 -13.03 18.36 28.42
N LEU A 330 -11.70 18.51 28.52
CA LEU A 330 -10.79 17.44 29.00
C LEU A 330 -9.87 17.79 30.19
N SER A 331 -10.08 18.92 30.86
CA SER A 331 -9.37 19.25 32.11
C SER A 331 -9.90 18.47 33.31
N MET A 332 -9.03 17.87 34.12
CA MET A 332 -9.39 17.42 35.46
C MET A 332 -9.45 18.66 36.35
N HIS A 333 -10.66 19.23 36.51
CA HIS A 333 -10.93 20.55 37.11
C HIS A 333 -10.58 20.72 38.61
N ALA A 334 -9.66 19.95 39.18
CA ALA A 334 -9.17 20.19 40.53
C ALA A 334 -7.66 19.97 40.60
N PRO A 335 -6.86 21.01 40.96
CA PRO A 335 -5.45 20.78 41.29
C PRO A 335 -5.37 19.79 42.46
N PRO A 336 -4.48 18.78 42.43
CA PRO A 336 -4.35 17.88 43.56
C PRO A 336 -3.90 18.67 44.80
N PRO A 337 -4.47 18.41 46.00
CA PRO A 337 -3.95 18.98 47.23
C PRO A 337 -2.51 18.51 47.47
N ARG A 338 -1.68 19.37 48.10
CA ARG A 338 -0.23 19.16 48.33
C ARG A 338 0.08 17.70 48.70
N LEU A 339 0.70 16.98 47.78
CA LEU A 339 1.12 15.59 47.95
C LEU A 339 2.18 15.49 49.06
N ALA A 340 2.07 14.47 49.91
CA ALA A 340 3.06 14.21 50.95
C ALA A 340 4.39 13.76 50.33
N GLU A 341 5.35 14.66 50.12
CA GLU A 341 6.75 14.27 49.96
C GLU A 341 7.26 13.76 51.31
N GLY A 342 7.22 12.43 51.50
CA GLY A 342 7.85 11.81 52.64
C GLY A 342 9.36 12.06 52.68
N PRO A 343 10.00 12.04 53.86
CA PRO A 343 11.46 12.17 53.96
C PRO A 343 12.17 11.04 53.20
N ALA A 344 13.38 11.34 52.72
CA ALA A 344 14.20 10.47 51.88
C ALA A 344 14.20 9.01 52.37
N GLY A 345 13.58 8.12 51.58
CA GLY A 345 13.59 6.67 51.81
C GLY A 345 12.24 6.00 52.10
N LYS A 346 11.13 6.73 52.24
CA LYS A 346 9.78 6.13 52.26
C LYS A 346 8.92 6.70 51.13
N HIS A 347 8.89 5.98 50.01
CA HIS A 347 7.85 6.13 49.00
C HIS A 347 6.53 5.59 49.60
N ILE A 348 5.33 5.93 49.12
CA ILE A 348 4.70 5.15 48.05
C ILE A 348 3.36 5.83 47.70
N GLN A 349 3.21 6.30 46.47
CA GLN A 349 1.91 6.22 45.78
C GLN A 349 1.73 4.77 45.30
N LEU A 350 0.57 4.14 45.49
CA LEU A 350 0.33 2.82 44.90
C LEU A 350 -0.51 3.01 43.64
N VAL A 351 0.05 2.63 42.50
CA VAL A 351 -0.65 2.65 41.20
C VAL A 351 -0.89 1.21 40.77
N LEU A 352 -2.16 0.88 40.57
CA LEU A 352 -2.59 -0.39 40.01
C LEU A 352 -3.36 -0.11 38.72
N GLN A 353 -2.90 -0.65 37.60
CA GLN A 353 -3.56 -0.53 36.30
C GLN A 353 -3.56 -1.88 35.59
N GLN A 354 -4.75 -2.47 35.38
CA GLN A 354 -4.88 -3.77 34.74
C GLN A 354 -6.25 -3.89 34.05
N ALA A 355 -6.27 -4.26 32.76
CA ALA A 355 -7.49 -4.50 31.97
C ALA A 355 -8.58 -3.40 32.09
N GLY A 356 -8.19 -2.12 32.14
CA GLY A 356 -9.12 -0.99 32.27
C GLY A 356 -9.61 -0.70 33.71
N ALA A 357 -9.14 -1.47 34.69
CA ALA A 357 -9.29 -1.20 36.12
C ALA A 357 -8.10 -0.38 36.63
N VAL A 358 -8.38 0.69 37.38
CA VAL A 358 -7.38 1.62 37.94
C VAL A 358 -7.63 1.78 39.43
N ALA A 359 -6.59 1.65 40.25
CA ALA A 359 -6.61 2.04 41.66
C ALA A 359 -5.39 2.91 41.94
N LEU A 360 -5.62 4.10 42.48
CA LEU A 360 -4.59 5.05 42.88
C LEU A 360 -4.77 5.34 44.38
N VAL A 361 -3.76 5.02 45.18
CA VAL A 361 -3.70 5.39 46.60
C VAL A 361 -2.74 6.58 46.71
N LEU A 362 -3.26 7.71 47.16
CA LEU A 362 -2.53 8.95 47.37
C LEU A 362 -2.36 9.21 48.86
N ASP A 363 -1.17 9.60 49.28
CA ASP A 363 -0.89 10.04 50.64
C ASP A 363 -1.04 11.58 50.70
N GLU A 364 -2.04 12.05 51.43
CA GLU A 364 -2.33 13.47 51.66
C GLU A 364 -1.83 13.89 53.06
N VAL A 365 -1.06 14.97 53.17
CA VAL A 365 -0.67 15.55 54.47
C VAL A 365 -1.82 16.41 54.97
N GLN A 366 -2.36 16.07 56.13
CA GLN A 366 -3.34 16.89 56.82
C GLN A 366 -2.65 18.08 57.49
N GLU A 367 -3.38 19.16 57.74
CA GLU A 367 -2.84 20.36 58.39
C GLU A 367 -2.22 20.09 59.77
N SER A 368 -2.61 19.00 60.44
CA SER A 368 -2.02 18.52 61.70
C SER A 368 -0.61 17.91 61.56
N GLY A 369 -0.11 17.73 60.32
CA GLY A 369 1.11 17.00 60.00
C GLY A 369 0.93 15.48 59.89
N ASP A 370 -0.27 14.95 60.15
CA ASP A 370 -0.58 13.53 59.94
C ASP A 370 -0.83 13.21 58.46
N VAL A 371 -0.36 12.04 58.02
CA VAL A 371 -0.55 11.57 56.63
C VAL A 371 -1.82 10.69 56.54
N SER A 372 -2.78 11.07 55.72
CA SER A 372 -4.01 10.31 55.44
C SER A 372 -3.99 9.75 54.03
N GLN A 373 -4.54 8.55 53.80
CA GLN A 373 -4.57 7.96 52.46
C GLN A 373 -5.92 8.20 51.77
N ARG A 374 -5.89 8.78 50.58
CA ARG A 374 -7.04 8.92 49.69
C ARG A 374 -6.98 7.91 48.57
N LEU A 375 -8.10 7.21 48.37
CA LEU A 375 -8.23 6.16 47.37
C LEU A 375 -9.07 6.66 46.18
N LEU A 376 -8.54 6.55 44.96
CA LEU A 376 -9.24 6.79 43.70
C LEU A 376 -9.29 5.48 42.91
N THR A 377 -10.50 4.94 42.73
CA THR A 377 -10.71 3.66 42.03
C THR A 377 -11.60 3.84 40.81
N ARG A 378 -11.35 3.02 39.77
CA ARG A 378 -12.19 2.92 38.58
C ARG A 378 -12.20 1.48 38.08
N ASN A 379 -13.38 0.91 37.85
CA ASN A 379 -13.57 -0.44 37.29
C ASN A 379 -12.90 -1.61 38.05
N LEU A 380 -12.66 -1.49 39.37
CA LEU A 380 -12.13 -2.60 40.18
C LEU A 380 -13.19 -3.70 40.44
N PRO A 381 -12.79 -4.95 40.69
CA PRO A 381 -13.70 -5.97 41.19
C PRO A 381 -14.41 -5.52 42.47
N ARG A 382 -15.75 -5.59 42.51
CA ARG A 382 -16.57 -5.04 43.61
C ARG A 382 -16.15 -5.51 45.01
N ARG A 383 -15.67 -6.75 45.16
CA ARG A 383 -15.19 -7.29 46.45
C ARG A 383 -13.87 -6.66 46.87
N PHE A 384 -12.97 -6.42 45.91
CA PHE A 384 -11.67 -5.82 46.16
C PHE A 384 -11.81 -4.34 46.52
N GLU A 385 -12.59 -3.60 45.74
CA GLU A 385 -12.89 -2.18 46.00
C GLU A 385 -13.50 -1.97 47.39
N ARG A 386 -14.48 -2.80 47.79
CA ARG A 386 -15.05 -2.78 49.15
C ARG A 386 -14.00 -3.06 50.22
N GLN A 387 -13.09 -4.01 49.99
CA GLN A 387 -12.06 -4.35 50.96
C GLN A 387 -11.07 -3.19 51.15
N LEU A 388 -10.65 -2.54 50.07
CA LEU A 388 -9.78 -1.35 50.12
C LEU A 388 -10.47 -0.20 50.87
N LEU A 389 -11.73 0.07 50.56
CA LEU A 389 -12.54 1.08 51.26
C LEU A 389 -12.68 0.74 52.75
N ASN A 390 -12.92 -0.52 53.11
CA ASN A 390 -12.99 -0.98 54.51
C ASN A 390 -11.66 -0.79 55.26
N CYS A 391 -10.51 -1.01 54.60
CA CYS A 391 -9.19 -0.77 55.19
C CYS A 391 -9.01 0.71 55.52
N VAL A 392 -9.32 1.59 54.57
CA VAL A 392 -9.23 3.05 54.76
C VAL A 392 -10.20 3.53 55.84
N GLN A 393 -11.47 3.07 55.82
CA GLN A 393 -12.47 3.42 56.83
C GLN A 393 -12.08 2.99 58.25
N ARG A 394 -11.34 1.89 58.40
CA ARG A 394 -10.83 1.41 59.70
C ARG A 394 -9.51 2.06 60.11
N GLY A 395 -9.09 3.12 59.41
CA GLY A 395 -7.86 3.86 59.69
C GLY A 395 -6.59 3.06 59.42
N ARG A 396 -6.64 2.07 58.51
CA ARG A 396 -5.47 1.26 58.13
C ARG A 396 -4.87 1.80 56.83
N ARG A 397 -3.56 2.00 56.84
CA ARG A 397 -2.78 2.37 55.66
C ARG A 397 -2.47 1.13 54.84
N ILE A 398 -2.74 1.22 53.55
CA ILE A 398 -2.51 0.18 52.56
C ILE A 398 -1.03 0.25 52.15
N HIS A 399 -0.30 -0.86 52.32
CA HIS A 399 1.14 -0.94 52.03
C HIS A 399 1.46 -1.73 50.76
N ARG A 400 0.61 -2.72 50.42
CA ARG A 400 0.75 -3.58 49.24
C ARG A 400 -0.62 -3.88 48.67
N MET A 401 -0.74 -3.89 47.36
CA MET A 401 -1.91 -4.42 46.66
C MET A 401 -1.51 -5.05 45.33
N ALA A 402 -2.21 -6.09 44.90
CA ALA A 402 -1.99 -6.77 43.63
C ALA A 402 -3.34 -7.24 43.07
N LEU A 403 -3.46 -7.22 41.74
CA LEU A 403 -4.60 -7.72 40.99
C LEU A 403 -4.07 -8.67 39.90
N GLY A 404 -4.79 -9.76 39.67
CA GLY A 404 -4.49 -10.80 38.71
C GLY A 404 -5.44 -10.77 37.52
N PRO A 405 -5.04 -11.36 36.38
CA PRO A 405 -5.78 -11.26 35.11
C PRO A 405 -7.17 -11.90 35.12
N ARG A 406 -7.41 -12.83 36.06
CA ARG A 406 -8.71 -13.49 36.26
C ARG A 406 -9.60 -12.81 37.30
N GLY A 407 -9.17 -11.67 37.85
CA GLY A 407 -9.86 -10.94 38.93
C GLY A 407 -9.45 -11.38 40.34
N GLU A 408 -8.41 -12.22 40.48
CA GLU A 408 -7.76 -12.55 41.74
C GLU A 408 -7.08 -11.32 42.33
N TRP A 409 -7.09 -11.13 43.65
CA TRP A 409 -6.50 -9.93 44.25
C TRP A 409 -5.90 -10.20 45.63
N TYR A 410 -4.97 -9.35 46.02
CA TYR A 410 -4.32 -9.34 47.33
C TYR A 410 -4.14 -7.89 47.80
N CYS A 411 -4.35 -7.63 49.09
CA CYS A 411 -3.93 -6.38 49.71
C CYS A 411 -3.49 -6.58 51.15
N SER A 412 -2.57 -5.74 51.61
CA SER A 412 -2.15 -5.70 53.01
C SER A 412 -2.09 -4.28 53.53
N GLY A 413 -2.42 -4.12 54.81
CA GLY A 413 -2.36 -2.82 55.47
C GLY A 413 -2.24 -2.92 56.99
N ALA A 414 -1.72 -1.86 57.60
CA ALA A 414 -1.53 -1.75 59.04
C ALA A 414 -2.04 -0.39 59.55
N ARG A 415 -2.13 -0.21 60.86
CA ARG A 415 -2.42 1.11 61.42
C ARG A 415 -1.19 2.04 61.31
N PRO A 416 -1.37 3.38 61.42
CA PRO A 416 -0.28 4.36 61.25
C PRO A 416 0.90 4.18 62.22
N ASP A 417 0.64 3.61 63.39
CA ASP A 417 1.63 3.26 64.43
C ASP A 417 2.40 1.96 64.12
N GLY A 418 2.09 1.29 62.99
CA GLY A 418 2.65 0.00 62.61
C GLY A 418 1.98 -1.20 63.29
N SER A 419 0.96 -0.99 64.13
CA SER A 419 0.31 -2.08 64.87
C SER A 419 -0.81 -2.76 64.07
N GLY A 420 -1.01 -4.06 64.35
CA GLY A 420 -2.14 -4.84 63.83
C GLY A 420 -2.10 -5.12 62.34
N GLU A 421 -0.92 -5.35 61.73
CA GLU A 421 -0.79 -5.68 60.31
C GLU A 421 -1.70 -6.84 59.89
N CYS A 422 -2.42 -6.69 58.79
CA CYS A 422 -3.29 -7.72 58.24
C CYS A 422 -3.12 -7.80 56.72
N CYS A 423 -3.33 -8.97 56.16
CA CYS A 423 -3.43 -9.20 54.73
C CYS A 423 -4.74 -9.89 54.37
N TRP A 424 -5.23 -9.61 53.16
CA TRP A 424 -6.47 -10.14 52.61
C TRP A 424 -6.23 -10.51 51.17
N ALA A 425 -6.86 -11.58 50.71
CA ALA A 425 -6.79 -12.01 49.32
C ALA A 425 -8.15 -12.57 48.87
N SER A 426 -8.37 -12.63 47.56
CA SER A 426 -9.54 -13.29 46.96
C SER A 426 -9.59 -14.77 47.34
N GLY A 427 -10.78 -15.30 47.67
CA GLY A 427 -10.96 -16.70 48.06
C GLY A 427 -10.77 -17.73 46.94
N ASP A 428 -10.61 -17.26 45.69
CA ASP A 428 -10.40 -18.09 44.51
C ASP A 428 -8.92 -18.52 44.35
N LEU A 429 -8.04 -18.11 45.27
CA LEU A 429 -6.62 -18.44 45.28
C LEU A 429 -6.33 -19.83 45.89
N PRO A 430 -5.23 -20.51 45.49
CA PRO A 430 -4.88 -21.83 46.01
C PRO A 430 -4.72 -21.85 47.54
N ALA A 431 -5.09 -22.96 48.19
CA ALA A 431 -4.96 -23.11 49.65
C ALA A 431 -3.53 -22.85 50.18
N ARG A 432 -2.51 -23.20 49.37
CA ARG A 432 -1.10 -22.93 49.67
C ARG A 432 -0.79 -21.42 49.69
N PHE A 433 -1.40 -20.62 48.82
CA PHE A 433 -1.27 -19.17 48.82
C PHE A 433 -1.79 -18.59 50.14
N HIS A 434 -2.95 -19.06 50.60
CA HIS A 434 -3.54 -18.61 51.87
C HIS A 434 -2.75 -19.08 53.10
N ALA A 435 -2.10 -20.24 53.03
CA ALA A 435 -1.22 -20.73 54.10
C ALA A 435 0.09 -19.93 54.18
N ASP A 436 0.62 -19.50 53.04
CA ASP A 436 1.92 -18.82 52.95
C ASP A 436 1.81 -17.29 53.09
N MET A 437 0.66 -16.68 52.78
CA MET A 437 0.51 -15.22 52.77
C MET A 437 0.78 -14.58 54.14
N GLN A 438 1.68 -13.60 54.17
CA GLN A 438 2.02 -12.81 55.36
C GLN A 438 1.76 -11.32 55.10
N PRO A 439 1.48 -10.51 56.14
CA PRO A 439 1.44 -9.06 55.99
C PRO A 439 2.73 -8.53 55.34
N ASN A 440 2.60 -7.49 54.51
CA ASN A 440 3.71 -6.88 53.75
C ASN A 440 4.38 -7.78 52.69
N SER A 441 3.80 -8.94 52.37
CA SER A 441 4.30 -9.77 51.27
C SER A 441 4.15 -9.07 49.92
N LEU A 442 5.18 -9.17 49.07
CA LEU A 442 5.15 -8.67 47.69
C LEU A 442 4.61 -9.78 46.78
N VAL A 443 3.46 -9.54 46.16
CA VAL A 443 2.73 -10.53 45.36
C VAL A 443 2.62 -10.07 43.92
N SER A 444 2.84 -10.98 42.98
CA SER A 444 2.51 -10.79 41.56
C SER A 444 1.80 -12.03 41.03
N PHE A 445 0.82 -11.82 40.15
CA PHE A 445 0.00 -12.88 39.54
C PHE A 445 0.30 -12.95 38.03
N GLY A 446 0.51 -14.15 37.51
CA GLY A 446 0.78 -14.45 36.10
C GLY A 446 -0.41 -15.09 35.37
N GLY A 447 -0.16 -15.75 34.23
CA GLY A 447 -1.16 -16.57 33.54
C GLY A 447 -1.34 -17.93 34.23
N ASP A 448 -2.42 -18.68 33.93
CA ASP A 448 -2.57 -20.10 34.32
C ASP A 448 -2.31 -20.46 35.80
N ASN A 449 -2.85 -19.67 36.73
CA ASN A 449 -2.67 -19.79 38.19
C ASN A 449 -1.22 -19.62 38.68
N GLU A 450 -0.35 -19.00 37.87
CA GLU A 450 0.99 -18.63 38.27
C GLU A 450 0.95 -17.50 39.30
N TYR A 451 1.70 -17.66 40.39
CA TYR A 451 1.96 -16.56 41.31
C TYR A 451 3.38 -16.65 41.86
N ALA A 452 3.96 -15.49 42.11
CA ALA A 452 5.18 -15.35 42.90
C ALA A 452 4.88 -14.45 44.10
N MET A 453 5.35 -14.86 45.26
CA MET A 453 5.21 -14.14 46.52
C MET A 453 6.55 -14.12 47.24
N VAL A 454 7.04 -12.92 47.54
CA VAL A 454 8.17 -12.73 48.45
C VAL A 454 7.60 -12.38 49.82
N LEU A 455 7.85 -13.26 50.79
CA LEU A 455 7.36 -13.15 52.16
C LEU A 455 8.11 -12.04 52.89
N GLY A 456 7.41 -11.35 53.80
CA GLY A 456 8.01 -10.27 54.61
C GLY A 456 9.24 -10.71 55.44
N THR A 457 9.37 -12.01 55.73
CA THR A 457 10.49 -12.63 56.44
C THR A 457 11.69 -13.03 55.55
N GLY A 458 11.60 -12.84 54.23
CA GLY A 458 12.67 -13.10 53.26
C GLY A 458 12.60 -14.45 52.52
N GLY A 459 11.58 -15.28 52.76
CA GLY A 459 11.31 -16.49 51.97
C GLY A 459 10.54 -16.21 50.68
N VAL A 460 10.57 -17.14 49.72
CA VAL A 460 9.83 -17.04 48.45
C VAL A 460 8.83 -18.20 48.34
N SER A 461 7.55 -17.89 48.17
CA SER A 461 6.51 -18.86 47.81
C SER A 461 6.08 -18.62 46.37
N SER A 462 5.95 -19.67 45.57
CA SER A 462 5.54 -19.56 44.18
C SER A 462 4.83 -20.83 43.70
N SER A 463 4.05 -20.70 42.64
CA SER A 463 3.39 -21.81 41.94
C SER A 463 3.48 -21.60 40.43
N ASN A 464 3.86 -22.64 39.69
CA ASN A 464 4.00 -22.66 38.22
C ASN A 464 4.95 -21.61 37.62
N VAL A 465 5.87 -21.04 38.40
CA VAL A 465 6.83 -20.02 37.94
C VAL A 465 8.11 -20.64 37.36
N SER A 466 8.76 -19.97 36.40
CA SER A 466 10.02 -20.44 35.80
C SER A 466 11.14 -20.65 36.84
N THR A 467 11.97 -21.67 36.63
CA THR A 467 13.07 -22.02 37.55
C THR A 467 14.12 -20.91 37.63
N LYS A 468 14.33 -20.17 36.55
CA LYS A 468 15.24 -19.01 36.48
C LYS A 468 14.74 -17.86 37.36
N LEU A 469 13.45 -17.54 37.30
CA LEU A 469 12.83 -16.54 38.15
C LEU A 469 12.93 -16.94 39.63
N LEU A 470 12.65 -18.21 39.96
CA LEU A 470 12.75 -18.70 41.33
C LEU A 470 14.19 -18.62 41.88
N GLN A 471 15.20 -18.93 41.07
CA GLN A 471 16.62 -18.78 41.43
C GLN A 471 17.01 -17.32 41.68
N ASN A 472 16.47 -16.39 40.89
CA ASN A 472 16.78 -14.96 41.05
C ASN A 472 16.09 -14.38 42.29
N LEU A 473 14.83 -14.76 42.55
CA LEU A 473 14.12 -14.36 43.77
C LEU A 473 14.78 -14.90 45.05
N THR A 474 15.31 -16.12 45.01
CA THR A 474 15.99 -16.73 46.17
C THR A 474 17.40 -16.18 46.41
N LYS A 475 18.07 -15.66 45.37
CA LYS A 475 19.36 -14.98 45.49
C LYS A 475 19.23 -13.51 45.89
N ALA A 476 18.11 -12.87 45.56
CA ALA A 476 17.88 -11.45 45.82
C ALA A 476 17.80 -11.17 47.34
N ARG A 477 18.73 -10.36 47.86
CA ARG A 477 18.78 -10.01 49.30
C ARG A 477 17.58 -9.16 49.75
N ARG A 478 16.98 -8.39 48.83
CA ARG A 478 15.73 -7.62 49.04
C ARG A 478 15.12 -7.30 47.68
N VAL A 479 13.84 -7.62 47.49
CA VAL A 479 13.10 -7.35 46.25
C VAL A 479 12.23 -6.10 46.43
N HIS A 480 12.45 -5.11 45.57
CA HIS A 480 11.74 -3.83 45.58
C HIS A 480 10.52 -3.83 44.66
N MET A 481 10.54 -4.56 43.56
CA MET A 481 9.41 -4.68 42.63
C MET A 481 9.46 -6.05 41.95
N MET A 482 8.29 -6.64 41.72
CA MET A 482 8.15 -7.91 41.03
C MET A 482 6.89 -7.89 40.17
N LEU A 483 7.03 -8.19 38.88
CA LEU A 483 5.94 -8.26 37.92
C LEU A 483 6.06 -9.54 37.08
N LEU A 484 4.94 -10.25 36.90
CA LEU A 484 4.80 -11.39 36.02
C LEU A 484 4.00 -10.99 34.75
N ALA A 485 4.55 -11.30 33.58
CA ALA A 485 3.92 -11.09 32.28
C ALA A 485 3.40 -12.42 31.69
N ARG A 486 2.64 -12.36 30.58
CA ARG A 486 2.12 -13.55 29.89
C ARG A 486 3.27 -14.35 29.27
N TYR A 487 3.17 -15.69 29.24
CA TYR A 487 4.19 -16.61 28.70
C TYR A 487 5.54 -16.65 29.43
N GLY A 488 5.56 -16.39 30.75
CA GLY A 488 6.75 -16.58 31.59
C GLY A 488 7.75 -15.41 31.61
N GLY A 489 7.41 -14.26 31.02
CA GLY A 489 8.18 -13.01 31.16
C GLY A 489 8.06 -12.42 32.57
N TYR A 490 9.11 -11.75 33.05
CA TYR A 490 9.12 -11.19 34.40
C TYR A 490 10.01 -9.95 34.53
N VAL A 491 9.70 -9.11 35.52
CA VAL A 491 10.58 -8.05 36.03
C VAL A 491 10.83 -8.31 37.49
N ILE A 492 12.11 -8.29 37.88
CA ILE A 492 12.50 -8.14 39.27
C ILE A 492 13.38 -6.91 39.37
N LYS A 493 13.05 -6.02 40.31
CA LYS A 493 13.99 -5.02 40.79
C LYS A 493 14.46 -5.41 42.18
N ASP A 494 15.74 -5.70 42.32
CA ASP A 494 16.38 -5.97 43.61
C ASP A 494 17.41 -4.88 43.94
N ASN A 495 18.25 -5.13 44.95
CA ASN A 495 19.28 -4.19 45.38
C ASN A 495 20.47 -4.07 44.40
N VAL A 496 20.66 -5.06 43.53
CA VAL A 496 21.80 -5.15 42.59
C VAL A 496 21.42 -4.50 41.27
N GLY A 497 20.15 -4.58 40.87
CA GLY A 497 19.64 -3.93 39.68
C GLY A 497 18.24 -4.37 39.31
N MET A 498 17.88 -4.14 38.04
CA MET A 498 16.64 -4.63 37.46
C MET A 498 16.96 -5.76 36.49
N ASP A 499 16.39 -6.93 36.74
CA ASP A 499 16.44 -8.09 35.86
C ASP A 499 15.10 -8.17 35.09
N LEU A 500 15.17 -8.07 33.77
CA LEU A 500 13.99 -8.10 32.89
C LEU A 500 14.12 -9.29 31.94
N SER A 501 13.01 -10.00 31.74
CA SER A 501 12.85 -10.95 30.64
C SER A 501 11.58 -10.64 29.87
N CYS A 502 11.73 -10.42 28.55
CA CYS A 502 10.66 -10.19 27.60
C CYS A 502 9.72 -9.02 27.98
N LEU A 503 10.19 -7.76 27.89
CA LEU A 503 9.36 -6.56 28.05
C LEU A 503 9.78 -5.45 27.07
N ASP A 504 8.85 -4.54 26.79
CA ASP A 504 9.03 -3.42 25.87
C ASP A 504 10.06 -2.39 26.40
N PRO A 505 11.04 -1.93 25.58
CA PRO A 505 12.04 -0.94 25.98
C PRO A 505 11.46 0.41 26.46
N ALA A 506 10.24 0.79 26.06
CA ALA A 506 9.59 2.01 26.57
C ALA A 506 9.21 1.89 28.05
N PHE A 507 8.79 0.69 28.48
CA PHE A 507 8.44 0.40 29.87
C PHE A 507 9.71 0.19 30.73
N GLU A 508 10.77 -0.32 30.12
CA GLU A 508 12.10 -0.47 30.73
C GLU A 508 12.68 0.89 31.19
N VAL A 509 12.53 1.96 30.39
CA VAL A 509 13.00 3.32 30.72
C VAL A 509 12.18 3.94 31.85
N ALA A 510 10.85 3.81 31.82
CA ALA A 510 9.96 4.34 32.86
C ALA A 510 10.21 3.67 34.23
N LEU A 511 10.57 2.39 34.25
CA LEU A 511 10.89 1.64 35.46
C LEU A 511 12.34 1.86 35.95
N LYS A 512 13.29 2.07 35.02
CA LYS A 512 14.72 2.29 35.34
C LYS A 512 14.96 3.65 35.98
N THR A 513 14.25 4.70 35.56
CA THR A 513 14.37 6.06 36.10
C THR A 513 12.99 6.66 36.38
N PRO A 514 12.30 6.25 37.46
CA PRO A 514 11.04 6.88 37.83
C PRO A 514 11.28 8.36 38.12
N PRO A 515 10.45 9.29 37.58
CA PRO A 515 10.52 10.69 37.97
C PRO A 515 10.35 10.82 39.49
N ARG A 516 10.99 11.82 40.10
CA ARG A 516 10.90 12.06 41.55
C ARG A 516 9.41 12.12 41.96
N GLY A 517 8.99 11.22 42.85
CA GLY A 517 7.60 11.13 43.34
C GLY A 517 6.77 9.96 42.79
N ALA A 518 7.22 9.24 41.75
CA ALA A 518 6.49 8.10 41.21
C ALA A 518 6.53 6.88 42.16
N GLY A 519 5.35 6.37 42.51
CA GLY A 519 5.19 5.29 43.47
C GLY A 519 5.35 3.87 42.88
N GLN A 520 5.16 2.84 43.71
CA GLN A 520 5.34 1.44 43.30
C GLN A 520 4.21 0.99 42.36
N VAL A 521 4.58 0.57 41.15
CA VAL A 521 3.69 -0.13 40.20
C VAL A 521 3.58 -1.59 40.64
N CYS A 522 2.38 -2.03 41.00
CA CYS A 522 2.19 -3.33 41.66
C CYS A 522 1.52 -4.42 40.82
N SER A 523 1.02 -4.10 39.63
CA SER A 523 0.54 -5.08 38.64
C SER A 523 0.41 -4.41 37.27
N ALA A 524 0.85 -5.09 36.21
CA ALA A 524 0.65 -4.70 34.82
C ALA A 524 0.40 -5.98 34.01
N TYR A 525 -0.83 -6.18 33.56
CA TYR A 525 -1.18 -7.28 32.64
C TYR A 525 -1.99 -6.69 31.50
N GLY A 526 -1.45 -6.78 30.27
CA GLY A 526 -2.08 -6.22 29.07
C GLY A 526 -1.15 -5.46 28.13
N MET A 527 0.14 -5.80 28.07
CA MET A 527 1.03 -5.32 27.00
C MET A 527 1.43 -6.50 26.12
N THR A 528 0.89 -6.51 24.91
CA THR A 528 1.39 -7.27 23.77
C THR A 528 2.80 -6.80 23.46
N ILE A 529 3.78 -7.70 23.56
CA ILE A 529 5.15 -7.44 23.15
C ILE A 529 5.21 -7.68 21.63
N TYR A 530 5.44 -6.63 20.84
CA TYR A 530 6.05 -6.82 19.52
C TYR A 530 7.55 -7.02 19.74
N SER A 531 7.94 -8.27 20.02
CA SER A 531 9.33 -8.69 20.18
C SER A 531 9.90 -8.96 18.81
N LYS A 532 10.84 -8.12 18.41
CA LYS A 532 11.78 -8.37 17.32
C LYS A 532 12.78 -9.44 17.77
N HIS A 533 12.43 -10.72 17.63
CA HIS A 533 13.42 -11.80 17.47
C HIS A 533 12.83 -12.96 16.67
N SER A 534 13.37 -13.09 15.45
CA SER A 534 13.63 -14.29 14.65
C SER A 534 12.94 -15.61 15.02
N ASP A 535 12.38 -16.20 13.96
CA ASP A 535 11.78 -17.53 13.86
C ASP A 535 10.32 -17.61 14.29
N ASP A 536 9.44 -16.98 13.50
CA ASP A 536 8.23 -17.62 12.93
C ASP A 536 7.63 -16.69 11.84
N LEU A 537 7.82 -17.09 10.58
CA LEU A 537 7.20 -16.71 9.30
C LEU A 537 6.22 -15.49 9.18
N GLU A 538 6.58 -14.55 8.27
CA GLU A 538 5.75 -13.67 7.39
C GLU A 538 4.88 -12.57 8.08
N ASP A 539 5.06 -11.25 7.88
CA ASP A 539 4.64 -10.43 6.70
C ASP A 539 4.98 -8.91 6.86
N PRO A 540 4.81 -8.01 5.84
CA PRO A 540 5.80 -6.96 5.55
C PRO A 540 5.32 -5.46 5.40
N HIS A 541 6.26 -4.52 5.65
CA HIS A 541 6.44 -3.12 5.16
C HIS A 541 5.74 -1.87 5.81
N PRO A 542 6.51 -0.84 6.26
CA PRO A 542 6.03 0.37 6.97
C PRO A 542 5.39 1.49 6.11
N ILE A 543 5.21 1.32 4.79
CA ILE A 543 4.55 2.32 3.92
C ILE A 543 3.02 2.25 4.03
N TYR A 544 2.49 1.08 4.37
CA TYR A 544 1.06 0.88 4.54
C TYR A 544 0.61 1.32 5.95
N GLU A 545 1.40 1.09 7.01
CA GLU A 545 0.97 1.32 8.41
C GLU A 545 0.75 2.79 8.84
N GLN A 546 1.32 3.79 8.14
CA GLN A 546 1.16 5.22 8.49
C GLN A 546 0.26 6.01 7.51
N ASP A 547 -0.38 5.36 6.54
CA ASP A 547 -1.23 6.04 5.57
C ASP A 547 -2.64 6.24 6.15
N LYS A 548 -2.93 7.45 6.65
CA LYS A 548 -4.24 7.83 7.19
C LYS A 548 -5.39 7.45 6.23
N PHE A 549 -5.16 7.55 4.92
CA PHE A 549 -6.14 7.18 3.90
C PHE A 549 -6.40 5.66 3.86
N LEU A 550 -5.37 4.83 4.03
CA LEU A 550 -5.52 3.37 4.15
C LEU A 550 -6.37 3.03 5.38
N ASN A 551 -6.12 3.70 6.51
CA ASN A 551 -6.88 3.47 7.75
C ASN A 551 -8.34 3.95 7.66
N GLU A 552 -8.61 5.02 6.91
CA GLU A 552 -9.97 5.56 6.72
C GLU A 552 -10.79 4.82 5.66
N HIS A 553 -10.16 4.34 4.58
CA HIS A 553 -10.87 3.81 3.42
C HIS A 553 -10.56 2.34 3.11
N GLY A 554 -9.58 1.73 3.78
CA GLY A 554 -9.25 0.31 3.65
C GLY A 554 -8.42 -0.05 2.42
N TYR A 555 -7.83 0.93 1.73
CA TYR A 555 -6.89 0.69 0.64
C TYR A 555 -5.82 1.77 0.47
N ALA A 556 -4.66 1.39 -0.08
CA ALA A 556 -3.50 2.28 -0.19
C ALA A 556 -3.35 2.92 -1.58
N TRP A 557 -2.66 2.24 -2.51
CA TRP A 557 -2.31 2.77 -3.84
C TRP A 557 -2.78 1.83 -4.94
N ASP A 558 -3.38 2.37 -6.00
CA ASP A 558 -3.94 1.56 -7.09
C ASP A 558 -2.92 1.30 -8.20
N TYR A 559 -2.17 2.34 -8.60
CA TYR A 559 -1.24 2.30 -9.75
C TYR A 559 0.12 2.88 -9.41
N VAL A 560 1.14 2.37 -10.10
CA VAL A 560 2.51 2.87 -10.10
C VAL A 560 2.88 3.29 -11.53
N LEU A 561 3.30 4.54 -11.70
CA LEU A 561 3.88 5.08 -12.93
C LEU A 561 5.38 5.27 -12.73
N VAL A 562 6.21 4.69 -13.60
CA VAL A 562 7.67 4.75 -13.49
C VAL A 562 8.23 5.60 -14.61
N PHE A 563 8.95 6.68 -14.25
CA PHE A 563 9.53 7.63 -15.19
C PHE A 563 11.06 7.57 -15.17
N PRO A 564 11.71 7.43 -16.34
CA PRO A 564 13.15 7.61 -16.42
C PRO A 564 13.53 9.10 -16.34
N ILE A 565 14.46 9.49 -15.47
CA ILE A 565 14.94 10.88 -15.29
C ILE A 565 15.51 11.44 -16.60
N SER A 566 16.10 10.59 -17.46
CA SER A 566 16.55 10.97 -18.80
C SER A 566 15.44 11.45 -19.75
N SER A 567 14.16 11.20 -19.41
CA SER A 567 13.00 11.63 -20.19
C SER A 567 12.40 12.97 -19.76
N ALA A 568 13.00 13.67 -18.78
CA ALA A 568 12.48 14.95 -18.27
C ALA A 568 12.24 16.01 -19.36
N HIS A 569 13.00 15.96 -20.47
CA HIS A 569 12.86 16.89 -21.60
C HIS A 569 11.89 16.44 -22.71
N ARG A 570 11.30 15.24 -22.62
CA ARG A 570 10.35 14.73 -23.63
C ARG A 570 8.95 15.26 -23.35
N LYS A 571 8.16 15.48 -24.41
CA LYS A 571 6.76 15.91 -24.31
C LYS A 571 5.81 14.72 -24.48
N PRO A 572 4.76 14.59 -23.66
CA PRO A 572 4.47 15.39 -22.44
C PRO A 572 5.52 15.16 -21.34
N SER A 573 5.84 16.19 -20.56
CA SER A 573 6.83 16.10 -19.47
C SER A 573 6.24 15.38 -18.26
N ILE A 574 7.10 14.91 -17.34
CA ILE A 574 6.66 14.29 -16.08
C ILE A 574 5.76 15.24 -15.30
N GLU A 575 6.12 16.53 -15.27
CA GLU A 575 5.34 17.59 -14.61
C GLU A 575 3.97 17.78 -15.27
N ASP A 576 3.88 17.78 -16.61
CA ASP A 576 2.59 17.88 -17.34
C ASP A 576 1.70 16.67 -17.04
N ILE A 577 2.28 15.46 -17.01
CA ILE A 577 1.56 14.23 -16.66
C ILE A 577 1.03 14.30 -15.23
N CYS A 578 1.88 14.62 -14.25
CA CYS A 578 1.49 14.75 -12.84
C CYS A 578 0.46 15.87 -12.64
N HIS A 579 0.61 17.01 -13.33
CA HIS A 579 -0.34 18.11 -13.27
C HIS A 579 -1.71 17.69 -13.80
N ARG A 580 -1.78 16.98 -14.95
CA ARG A 580 -3.06 16.48 -15.49
C ARG A 580 -3.72 15.45 -14.58
N LEU A 581 -2.94 14.54 -13.98
CA LEU A 581 -3.45 13.57 -13.02
C LEU A 581 -4.01 14.24 -11.78
N HIS A 582 -3.30 15.24 -11.23
CA HIS A 582 -3.76 16.00 -10.07
C HIS A 582 -4.99 16.86 -10.41
N ALA A 583 -5.01 17.50 -11.58
CA ALA A 583 -6.16 18.26 -12.08
C ALA A 583 -7.41 17.39 -12.30
N ALA A 584 -7.23 16.09 -12.59
CA ALA A 584 -8.32 15.12 -12.64
C ALA A 584 -8.81 14.67 -11.25
N GLY A 585 -8.21 15.15 -10.16
CA GLY A 585 -8.59 14.82 -8.78
C GLY A 585 -7.92 13.56 -8.22
N LEU A 586 -6.90 13.02 -8.90
CA LEU A 586 -6.12 11.88 -8.39
C LEU A 586 -5.08 12.34 -7.37
N SER A 587 -4.90 11.51 -6.33
CA SER A 587 -3.84 11.72 -5.34
C SER A 587 -2.55 11.05 -5.82
N LEU A 588 -1.44 11.79 -5.73
CA LEU A 588 -0.15 11.38 -6.23
C LEU A 588 0.90 11.39 -5.11
N LYS A 589 1.81 10.41 -5.12
CA LYS A 589 3.00 10.42 -4.26
C LYS A 589 4.22 10.02 -5.08
N LEU A 590 5.23 10.87 -5.08
CA LEU A 590 6.47 10.67 -5.84
C LEU A 590 7.59 10.23 -4.89
N PHE A 591 8.38 9.24 -5.32
CA PHE A 591 9.64 8.89 -4.66
C PHE A 591 10.70 8.48 -5.69
N TYR A 592 11.97 8.62 -5.30
CA TYR A 592 13.11 8.23 -6.13
C TYR A 592 13.55 6.81 -5.79
N SER A 593 14.06 6.06 -6.78
CA SER A 593 14.64 4.72 -6.57
C SER A 593 15.74 4.72 -5.50
N SER A 594 15.72 3.72 -4.62
CA SER A 594 16.70 3.54 -3.55
C SER A 594 17.94 2.73 -3.97
N ALA A 595 18.03 2.29 -5.23
CA ALA A 595 19.08 1.40 -5.72
C ALA A 595 20.50 2.05 -5.72
N PRO A 596 21.57 1.29 -5.37
CA PRO A 596 22.89 1.87 -5.17
C PRO A 596 23.62 2.33 -6.43
N LYS A 597 24.70 3.05 -6.13
CA LYS A 597 25.34 4.04 -6.98
C LYS A 597 25.97 3.55 -8.30
N SER A 598 26.00 2.26 -8.65
CA SER A 598 26.91 1.72 -9.69
C SER A 598 26.31 1.28 -11.05
N LYS A 599 24.98 1.36 -11.28
CA LYS A 599 24.39 1.07 -12.62
C LYS A 599 23.31 2.09 -12.99
N ALA A 600 22.92 2.10 -14.28
CA ALA A 600 21.98 3.01 -14.94
C ALA A 600 20.57 3.19 -14.30
N LEU A 601 20.36 2.64 -13.11
CA LEU A 601 19.12 2.61 -12.33
C LEU A 601 18.92 3.82 -11.40
N ARG A 602 19.91 4.70 -11.21
CA ARG A 602 19.76 5.97 -10.45
C ARG A 602 18.76 6.99 -11.07
N GLN A 603 18.13 6.63 -12.17
CA GLN A 603 17.36 7.54 -13.00
C GLN A 603 15.90 7.11 -13.09
N LEU A 604 15.30 6.56 -12.02
CA LEU A 604 13.87 6.23 -12.02
C LEU A 604 13.13 7.02 -10.92
N VAL A 605 12.01 7.61 -11.31
CA VAL A 605 11.05 8.27 -10.42
C VAL A 605 9.78 7.44 -10.43
N PHE A 606 9.34 7.02 -9.26
CA PHE A 606 8.09 6.30 -9.06
C PHE A 606 7.00 7.29 -8.64
N CYS A 607 5.87 7.25 -9.34
CA CYS A 607 4.69 8.03 -9.04
C CYS A 607 3.54 7.09 -8.71
N LEU A 608 3.15 7.07 -7.44
CA LEU A 608 2.02 6.31 -6.94
C LEU A 608 0.75 7.10 -7.18
N VAL A 609 -0.28 6.42 -7.68
CA VAL A 609 -1.57 7.00 -8.07
C VAL A 609 -2.69 6.28 -7.34
N ARG A 610 -3.58 7.06 -6.71
CA ARG A 610 -4.82 6.57 -6.12
C ARG A 610 -5.97 7.53 -6.35
N ALA A 611 -7.19 7.02 -6.41
CA ALA A 611 -8.40 7.82 -6.52
C ALA A 611 -9.15 7.91 -5.17
N PRO A 612 -9.63 9.10 -4.76
CA PRO A 612 -10.49 9.22 -3.59
C PRO A 612 -11.89 8.61 -3.86
N PRO A 613 -12.58 8.12 -2.82
CA PRO A 613 -13.83 7.35 -2.99
C PRO A 613 -14.95 8.13 -3.70
N ASP A 614 -15.06 9.44 -3.48
CA ASP A 614 -16.11 10.23 -4.14
C ASP A 614 -15.86 10.43 -5.64
N LEU A 615 -14.58 10.47 -6.06
CA LEU A 615 -14.22 10.48 -7.47
C LEU A 615 -14.52 9.12 -8.11
N LEU A 616 -14.24 8.03 -7.40
CA LEU A 616 -14.60 6.68 -7.84
C LEU A 616 -16.10 6.51 -8.04
N LYS A 617 -16.94 7.02 -7.13
CA LYS A 617 -18.40 7.00 -7.27
C LYS A 617 -18.86 7.76 -8.52
N LYS A 618 -18.37 8.98 -8.72
CA LYS A 618 -18.71 9.79 -9.91
C LYS A 618 -18.33 9.09 -11.20
N GLU A 619 -17.13 8.51 -11.24
CA GLU A 619 -16.66 7.78 -12.41
C GLU A 619 -17.46 6.50 -12.64
N ALA A 620 -17.80 5.76 -11.58
CA ALA A 620 -18.61 4.56 -11.66
C ALA A 620 -20.01 4.82 -12.25
N ASP A 621 -20.61 5.97 -11.92
CA ASP A 621 -21.91 6.39 -12.49
C ASP A 621 -21.76 6.75 -13.97
N ARG A 622 -20.71 7.52 -14.31
CA ARG A 622 -20.40 7.90 -15.71
C ARG A 622 -20.24 6.69 -16.63
N ILE A 623 -19.51 5.66 -16.19
CA ILE A 623 -19.31 4.44 -16.97
C ILE A 623 -20.44 3.41 -16.81
N SER A 624 -21.42 3.70 -15.95
CA SER A 624 -22.51 2.78 -15.59
C SER A 624 -21.99 1.40 -15.14
N LEU A 625 -21.05 1.40 -14.19
CA LEU A 625 -20.42 0.18 -13.68
C LEU A 625 -21.47 -0.77 -13.10
N ASN A 626 -21.51 -2.03 -13.53
CA ASN A 626 -22.40 -3.02 -12.92
C ASN A 626 -21.93 -3.34 -11.49
N MET A 627 -22.82 -3.13 -10.51
CA MET A 627 -22.58 -3.37 -9.10
C MET A 627 -23.57 -4.40 -8.57
N LEU A 628 -23.08 -5.29 -7.73
CA LEU A 628 -23.93 -6.26 -7.03
C LEU A 628 -24.75 -5.55 -5.95
N VAL A 629 -26.02 -5.89 -5.86
CA VAL A 629 -26.98 -5.33 -4.91
C VAL A 629 -27.12 -6.27 -3.70
N ASP A 630 -27.30 -5.71 -2.51
CA ASP A 630 -27.65 -6.47 -1.30
C ASP A 630 -29.07 -7.04 -1.42
N GLU A 631 -29.18 -8.35 -1.28
CA GLU A 631 -30.43 -9.10 -1.43
C GLU A 631 -31.50 -8.65 -0.43
N THR A 632 -31.09 -8.31 0.79
CA THR A 632 -32.00 -7.90 1.86
C THR A 632 -32.54 -6.50 1.62
N ALA A 633 -31.65 -5.54 1.34
CA ALA A 633 -32.02 -4.17 1.03
C ALA A 633 -32.87 -4.07 -0.25
N LEU A 634 -32.59 -4.90 -1.26
CA LEU A 634 -33.38 -4.97 -2.49
C LEU A 634 -34.79 -5.50 -2.24
N LYS A 635 -34.92 -6.53 -1.39
CA LYS A 635 -36.23 -7.06 -0.99
C LYS A 635 -37.05 -6.03 -0.23
N GLU A 636 -36.44 -5.29 0.69
CA GLU A 636 -37.10 -4.19 1.41
C GLU A 636 -37.55 -3.08 0.47
N ALA A 637 -36.72 -2.69 -0.49
CA ALA A 637 -37.07 -1.69 -1.50
C ALA A 637 -38.27 -2.15 -2.37
N ALA A 638 -38.31 -3.42 -2.75
CA ALA A 638 -39.42 -4.00 -3.51
C ALA A 638 -40.73 -4.03 -2.70
N LEU A 639 -40.64 -4.34 -1.39
CA LEU A 639 -41.78 -4.32 -0.45
C LEU A 639 -42.28 -2.91 -0.13
N GLN A 640 -41.39 -1.92 -0.15
CA GLN A 640 -41.76 -0.52 0.09
C GLN A 640 -42.48 0.08 -1.13
N GLY A 641 -42.08 -0.30 -2.34
CA GLY A 641 -42.53 0.35 -3.57
C GLY A 641 -42.08 1.81 -3.65
N TYR A 642 -42.49 2.50 -4.71
CA TYR A 642 -42.15 3.91 -4.95
C TYR A 642 -43.40 4.68 -5.39
N PRO A 643 -44.27 5.04 -4.43
CA PRO A 643 -45.60 5.59 -4.71
C PRO A 643 -45.55 6.94 -5.42
N LEU A 644 -44.51 7.75 -5.19
CA LEU A 644 -44.30 9.03 -5.88
C LEU A 644 -44.04 8.86 -7.39
N GLN A 645 -43.61 7.68 -7.82
CA GLN A 645 -43.33 7.35 -9.21
C GLN A 645 -44.36 6.36 -9.81
N ASN A 646 -45.52 6.20 -9.17
CA ASN A 646 -46.57 5.22 -9.56
C ASN A 646 -46.05 3.78 -9.66
N ILE A 647 -45.18 3.37 -8.72
CA ILE A 647 -44.70 2.00 -8.58
C ILE A 647 -45.26 1.44 -7.27
N GLN A 648 -46.17 0.49 -7.37
CA GLN A 648 -46.75 -0.18 -6.21
C GLN A 648 -45.73 -1.13 -5.57
N PRO A 649 -45.87 -1.47 -4.27
CA PRO A 649 -45.15 -2.58 -3.66
C PRO A 649 -45.27 -3.86 -4.50
N PHE A 650 -44.15 -4.42 -4.94
CA PHE A 650 -44.13 -5.66 -5.71
C PHE A 650 -43.30 -6.71 -4.96
N HIS A 651 -43.98 -7.73 -4.42
CA HIS A 651 -43.32 -8.82 -3.73
C HIS A 651 -43.17 -10.03 -4.66
N ILE A 652 -41.93 -10.35 -5.04
CA ILE A 652 -41.63 -11.61 -5.71
C ILE A 652 -41.56 -12.71 -4.66
N VAL A 653 -42.61 -13.53 -4.59
CA VAL A 653 -42.72 -14.66 -3.64
C VAL A 653 -41.59 -15.65 -3.90
N GLN A 654 -40.89 -16.07 -2.84
CA GLN A 654 -39.92 -17.15 -2.92
C GLN A 654 -40.66 -18.44 -3.28
N ASP A 655 -40.14 -19.14 -4.27
CA ASP A 655 -40.77 -20.33 -4.81
C ASP A 655 -40.92 -21.42 -3.72
N THR A 656 -42.15 -21.65 -3.29
CA THR A 656 -42.47 -22.62 -2.23
C THR A 656 -42.44 -24.06 -2.75
N GLN A 657 -42.43 -24.25 -4.07
CA GLN A 657 -42.42 -25.56 -4.72
C GLN A 657 -41.01 -25.99 -5.18
N ASN A 658 -39.97 -25.18 -4.90
CA ASN A 658 -38.59 -25.40 -5.36
C ASN A 658 -38.47 -25.63 -6.88
N VAL A 659 -39.36 -25.03 -7.69
CA VAL A 659 -39.30 -25.11 -9.16
C VAL A 659 -38.09 -24.32 -9.69
N HIS A 660 -37.68 -23.27 -8.98
CA HIS A 660 -36.50 -22.47 -9.27
C HIS A 660 -35.44 -22.58 -8.17
N GLU A 661 -34.23 -23.03 -8.53
CA GLU A 661 -33.11 -23.23 -7.60
C GLU A 661 -32.58 -21.94 -6.94
N LEU A 662 -32.70 -20.79 -7.62
CA LEU A 662 -32.14 -19.52 -7.16
C LEU A 662 -33.20 -18.60 -6.51
N PRO A 663 -32.90 -17.99 -5.34
CA PRO A 663 -33.78 -17.00 -4.72
C PRO A 663 -34.02 -15.79 -5.62
N PRO A 664 -35.21 -15.16 -5.58
CA PRO A 664 -35.58 -14.07 -6.49
C PRO A 664 -34.64 -12.86 -6.50
N TYR A 665 -34.07 -12.51 -5.35
CA TYR A 665 -33.22 -11.32 -5.17
C TYR A 665 -31.72 -11.64 -5.18
N ALA A 666 -31.34 -12.91 -5.41
CA ALA A 666 -29.96 -13.33 -5.31
C ALA A 666 -29.10 -12.91 -6.51
N SER A 667 -27.86 -12.50 -6.24
CA SER A 667 -26.84 -12.16 -7.26
C SER A 667 -27.30 -11.15 -8.33
N ILE A 668 -28.17 -10.20 -7.96
CA ILE A 668 -28.71 -9.19 -8.87
C ILE A 668 -27.70 -8.05 -9.06
N HIS A 669 -27.29 -7.82 -10.31
CA HIS A 669 -26.38 -6.74 -10.67
C HIS A 669 -27.14 -5.59 -11.33
N VAL A 670 -26.90 -4.37 -10.86
CA VAL A 670 -27.55 -3.15 -11.35
C VAL A 670 -26.46 -2.12 -11.67
N LYS A 671 -26.71 -1.27 -12.67
CA LYS A 671 -25.78 -0.18 -13.01
C LYS A 671 -25.65 0.77 -11.81
N TYR A 672 -24.43 1.15 -11.50
CA TYR A 672 -24.14 2.08 -10.43
C TYR A 672 -24.74 3.46 -10.74
N SER A 673 -25.20 4.12 -9.68
CA SER A 673 -25.74 5.48 -9.71
C SER A 673 -25.37 6.20 -8.43
N CYS A 674 -25.02 7.49 -8.51
CA CYS A 674 -24.67 8.33 -7.35
C CYS A 674 -25.86 8.74 -6.47
N ARG A 675 -27.10 8.41 -6.85
CA ARG A 675 -28.28 8.77 -6.05
C ARG A 675 -28.20 8.21 -4.62
N GLU A 676 -28.57 9.02 -3.63
CA GLU A 676 -28.48 8.67 -2.21
C GLU A 676 -29.34 7.45 -1.85
N ASP A 677 -30.55 7.37 -2.43
CA ASP A 677 -31.48 6.26 -2.21
C ASP A 677 -30.95 4.91 -2.74
N MET A 678 -30.06 4.95 -3.73
CA MET A 678 -29.41 3.76 -4.30
C MET A 678 -28.16 3.34 -3.50
N GLN A 679 -27.49 4.25 -2.78
CA GLN A 679 -26.24 3.92 -2.07
C GLN A 679 -26.40 2.83 -1.01
N ARG A 680 -27.59 2.72 -0.40
CA ARG A 680 -27.91 1.68 0.59
C ARG A 680 -28.18 0.31 -0.02
N LEU A 681 -28.45 0.24 -1.33
CA LEU A 681 -28.80 -1.00 -2.02
C LEU A 681 -27.56 -1.75 -2.49
N TYR A 682 -26.45 -1.07 -2.78
CA TYR A 682 -25.24 -1.76 -3.25
C TYR A 682 -24.58 -2.56 -2.14
N LEU A 683 -24.16 -3.78 -2.48
CA LEU A 683 -23.47 -4.66 -1.56
C LEU A 683 -22.06 -4.12 -1.26
N LYS A 684 -21.79 -3.90 0.03
CA LYS A 684 -20.46 -3.48 0.51
C LYS A 684 -19.67 -4.71 0.94
N ARG A 685 -18.38 -4.77 0.57
CA ARG A 685 -17.51 -5.94 0.79
C ARG A 685 -16.10 -5.50 1.20
N GLY A 686 -15.39 -6.40 1.89
CA GLY A 686 -14.00 -6.20 2.30
C GLY A 686 -13.84 -5.47 3.64
N PRO A 687 -12.59 -5.22 4.08
CA PRO A 687 -12.32 -4.46 5.28
C PRO A 687 -12.97 -3.07 5.22
N LEU A 688 -13.54 -2.61 6.35
CA LEU A 688 -14.25 -1.34 6.48
C LEU A 688 -15.53 -1.17 5.61
N ASN A 689 -16.15 -2.26 5.12
CA ASN A 689 -17.36 -2.21 4.28
C ASN A 689 -17.18 -1.30 3.04
N SER A 690 -16.06 -1.47 2.32
CA SER A 690 -15.81 -0.75 1.07
C SER A 690 -16.91 -1.01 0.03
N LEU A 691 -17.25 0.03 -0.72
CA LEU A 691 -18.21 -0.06 -1.83
C LEU A 691 -17.60 -0.75 -3.06
N PHE A 692 -16.32 -0.51 -3.34
CA PHE A 692 -15.63 -1.00 -4.54
C PHE A 692 -14.52 -2.00 -4.16
N SER A 693 -14.47 -3.13 -4.87
CA SER A 693 -13.36 -4.09 -4.80
C SER A 693 -12.05 -3.50 -5.36
N SER A 694 -10.90 -4.08 -5.01
CA SER A 694 -9.59 -3.61 -5.51
C SER A 694 -9.51 -3.58 -7.03
N THR A 695 -10.02 -4.60 -7.72
CA THR A 695 -10.12 -4.63 -9.18
C THR A 695 -11.03 -3.55 -9.76
N GLN A 696 -12.19 -3.27 -9.15
CA GLN A 696 -13.08 -2.18 -9.58
C GLN A 696 -12.42 -0.81 -9.38
N ARG A 697 -11.75 -0.58 -8.25
CA ARG A 697 -10.99 0.65 -7.99
C ARG A 697 -9.93 0.88 -9.07
N MET A 698 -9.15 -0.15 -9.39
CA MET A 698 -8.14 -0.09 -10.45
C MET A 698 -8.76 0.19 -11.84
N LEU A 699 -9.88 -0.46 -12.19
CA LEU A 699 -10.60 -0.19 -13.45
C LEU A 699 -11.05 1.28 -13.53
N LEU A 700 -11.62 1.81 -12.45
CA LEU A 700 -12.10 3.19 -12.36
C LEU A 700 -10.93 4.18 -12.39
N THR A 701 -9.87 3.96 -11.61
CA THR A 701 -8.67 4.80 -11.61
C THR A 701 -8.01 4.83 -12.99
N LYS A 702 -7.93 3.69 -13.69
CA LYS A 702 -7.45 3.64 -15.09
C LYS A 702 -8.35 4.45 -16.03
N SER A 703 -9.67 4.33 -15.86
CA SER A 703 -10.64 5.12 -16.64
C SER A 703 -10.45 6.62 -16.42
N ILE A 704 -10.22 7.09 -15.18
CA ILE A 704 -9.98 8.50 -14.88
C ILE A 704 -8.67 9.00 -15.52
N MET A 705 -7.62 8.17 -15.52
CA MET A 705 -6.34 8.53 -16.14
C MET A 705 -6.47 8.70 -17.66
N THR A 706 -7.26 7.86 -18.33
CA THR A 706 -7.36 7.86 -19.81
C THR A 706 -8.48 8.75 -20.35
N ASN A 707 -9.52 9.02 -19.55
CA ASN A 707 -10.69 9.80 -19.96
C ASN A 707 -10.32 11.25 -20.29
N THR A 708 -10.80 11.75 -21.43
CA THR A 708 -10.62 13.14 -21.89
C THR A 708 -11.67 14.10 -21.33
N HIS A 709 -12.82 13.60 -20.89
CA HIS A 709 -13.94 14.39 -20.40
C HIS A 709 -13.97 14.37 -18.86
N GLY A 710 -13.27 15.30 -18.22
CA GLY A 710 -13.17 15.38 -16.76
C GLY A 710 -12.14 14.43 -16.13
N GLY A 711 -11.35 13.73 -16.95
CA GLY A 711 -10.19 12.94 -16.52
C GLY A 711 -8.86 13.56 -16.98
N ALA A 712 -7.75 12.82 -16.83
CA ALA A 712 -6.41 13.33 -17.15
C ALA A 712 -6.08 13.33 -18.66
N GLY A 713 -6.88 12.65 -19.48
CA GLY A 713 -6.72 12.59 -20.93
C GLY A 713 -5.38 11.99 -21.38
N LEU A 714 -4.83 11.05 -20.61
CA LEU A 714 -3.54 10.44 -20.88
C LEU A 714 -3.68 9.14 -21.67
N ASP A 715 -2.98 9.07 -22.80
CA ASP A 715 -2.78 7.80 -23.49
C ASP A 715 -1.52 7.12 -22.94
N LEU A 716 -1.70 6.30 -21.89
CA LEU A 716 -0.62 5.63 -21.18
C LEU A 716 0.25 4.77 -22.12
N TYR A 717 -0.35 4.10 -23.10
CA TYR A 717 0.37 3.25 -24.04
C TYR A 717 1.21 4.07 -25.03
N LYS A 718 0.69 5.22 -25.50
CA LYS A 718 1.46 6.15 -26.34
C LYS A 718 2.64 6.76 -25.58
N ILE A 719 2.45 7.11 -24.31
CA ILE A 719 3.52 7.66 -23.45
C ILE A 719 4.59 6.59 -23.16
N LEU A 720 4.18 5.33 -22.97
CA LEU A 720 5.07 4.18 -22.84
C LEU A 720 5.90 3.97 -24.12
N HIS A 721 5.26 4.00 -25.30
CA HIS A 721 5.94 3.86 -26.58
C HIS A 721 6.94 5.00 -26.87
N ASN A 722 6.61 6.23 -26.47
CA ASN A 722 7.51 7.38 -26.56
C ASN A 722 8.69 7.31 -25.56
N LYS A 723 8.73 6.27 -24.71
CA LYS A 723 9.72 6.03 -23.65
C LYS A 723 9.82 7.22 -22.68
N THR A 724 8.74 7.99 -22.52
CA THR A 724 8.59 8.97 -21.43
C THR A 724 8.21 8.25 -20.15
N LEU A 725 7.42 7.18 -20.27
CA LEU A 725 7.13 6.25 -19.19
C LEU A 725 7.93 4.97 -19.43
N ALA A 726 8.55 4.43 -18.37
CA ALA A 726 9.25 3.15 -18.42
C ALA A 726 8.30 1.97 -18.19
N ALA A 727 7.36 2.12 -17.26
CA ALA A 727 6.30 1.16 -16.98
C ALA A 727 5.11 1.84 -16.30
N PHE A 728 3.92 1.27 -16.46
CA PHE A 728 2.82 1.46 -15.52
C PHE A 728 2.23 0.10 -15.18
N TYR A 729 1.93 -0.11 -13.91
CA TYR A 729 1.31 -1.35 -13.45
C TYR A 729 0.50 -1.10 -12.18
N PRO A 730 -0.54 -1.89 -11.94
CA PRO A 730 -1.22 -1.87 -10.65
C PRO A 730 -0.33 -2.41 -9.53
N ALA A 731 -0.45 -1.85 -8.33
CA ALA A 731 0.28 -2.34 -7.16
C ALA A 731 -0.36 -3.61 -6.57
N HIS A 732 0.46 -4.51 -6.03
CA HIS A 732 -0.06 -5.57 -5.16
C HIS A 732 -0.49 -4.99 -3.81
N GLU A 733 -1.70 -5.35 -3.39
CA GLU A 733 -2.15 -5.11 -2.01
C GLU A 733 -1.63 -6.26 -1.13
N PRO A 734 -0.78 -6.00 -0.13
CA PRO A 734 -0.07 -7.05 0.61
C PRO A 734 -1.02 -7.94 1.43
N THR A 735 -2.05 -7.36 2.05
CA THR A 735 -3.03 -8.10 2.87
C THR A 735 -3.90 -9.03 2.02
N GLU A 736 -4.52 -8.52 0.96
CA GLU A 736 -5.31 -9.35 0.03
C GLU A 736 -4.43 -10.42 -0.64
N ARG A 737 -3.15 -10.12 -0.91
CA ARG A 737 -2.19 -11.08 -1.50
C ARG A 737 -1.86 -12.22 -0.55
N SER A 738 -1.57 -11.95 0.73
CA SER A 738 -1.21 -13.01 1.68
C SER A 738 -2.40 -13.88 2.06
N GLU A 739 -3.59 -13.28 2.23
CA GLU A 739 -4.84 -14.03 2.42
C GLU A 739 -5.14 -14.95 1.22
N LEU A 740 -4.99 -14.43 -0.01
CA LEU A 740 -5.17 -15.21 -1.22
C LEU A 740 -4.10 -16.31 -1.35
N ALA A 741 -2.85 -16.02 -1.01
CA ALA A 741 -1.76 -16.99 -1.03
C ALA A 741 -2.02 -18.16 -0.06
N ALA A 742 -2.43 -17.86 1.18
CA ALA A 742 -2.73 -18.87 2.19
C ALA A 742 -3.89 -19.80 1.76
N ALA A 743 -4.94 -19.24 1.15
CA ALA A 743 -6.08 -20.02 0.67
C ALA A 743 -5.78 -20.81 -0.62
N TRP A 744 -5.00 -20.24 -1.54
CA TRP A 744 -4.86 -20.76 -2.91
C TRP A 744 -3.63 -21.65 -3.15
N LEU A 745 -2.53 -21.40 -2.44
CA LEU A 745 -1.27 -22.17 -2.56
C LEU A 745 -1.24 -23.43 -1.69
N SER A 746 -2.18 -23.58 -0.77
CA SER A 746 -2.25 -24.77 0.09
C SER A 746 -2.55 -26.04 -0.72
N TRP A 747 -1.70 -27.06 -0.54
CA TRP A 747 -1.89 -28.39 -1.14
C TRP A 747 -3.02 -29.21 -0.50
N HIS A 748 -3.58 -28.75 0.61
CA HIS A 748 -4.66 -29.44 1.32
C HIS A 748 -6.00 -29.39 0.58
N PHE A 749 -6.20 -28.39 -0.28
CA PHE A 749 -7.46 -28.22 -1.02
C PHE A 749 -7.41 -28.90 -2.38
N TRP A 750 -8.53 -29.52 -2.75
CA TRP A 750 -8.68 -30.16 -4.05
C TRP A 750 -8.91 -29.14 -5.18
N PRO A 751 -8.70 -29.50 -6.46
CA PRO A 751 -8.84 -28.58 -7.59
C PRO A 751 -10.19 -27.85 -7.70
N TRP A 752 -11.30 -28.46 -7.24
CA TRP A 752 -12.64 -27.85 -7.23
C TRP A 752 -12.91 -26.90 -6.06
N GLN A 753 -12.01 -26.81 -5.08
CA GLN A 753 -12.14 -25.95 -3.90
C GLN A 753 -11.32 -24.66 -4.04
N GLN A 754 -11.05 -24.21 -5.27
CA GLN A 754 -10.31 -22.96 -5.49
C GLN A 754 -11.15 -21.74 -5.06
N PRO A 755 -10.51 -20.71 -4.45
CA PRO A 755 -11.19 -19.49 -4.03
C PRO A 755 -11.47 -18.56 -5.22
N LEU A 756 -12.27 -19.02 -6.20
CA LEU A 756 -12.58 -18.30 -7.43
C LEU A 756 -13.12 -16.87 -7.21
N PRO A 757 -14.01 -16.60 -6.24
CA PRO A 757 -14.45 -15.24 -5.97
C PRO A 757 -13.30 -14.31 -5.56
N SER A 758 -12.37 -14.79 -4.74
CA SER A 758 -11.20 -14.02 -4.29
C SER A 758 -10.19 -13.78 -5.43
N ILE A 759 -9.99 -14.80 -6.29
CA ILE A 759 -9.16 -14.67 -7.50
C ILE A 759 -9.77 -13.62 -8.44
N GLN A 760 -11.10 -13.67 -8.65
CA GLN A 760 -11.81 -12.70 -9.48
C GLN A 760 -11.75 -11.29 -8.92
N SER A 761 -11.91 -11.12 -7.60
CA SER A 761 -11.87 -9.80 -6.96
C SER A 761 -10.47 -9.19 -6.97
N TYR A 762 -9.41 -10.02 -7.05
CA TYR A 762 -8.01 -9.58 -7.02
C TYR A 762 -7.39 -9.40 -8.42
N PHE A 763 -7.59 -10.34 -9.35
CA PHE A 763 -6.98 -10.34 -10.70
C PHE A 763 -7.96 -9.97 -11.82
N GLY A 764 -9.26 -9.97 -11.54
CA GLY A 764 -10.32 -9.74 -12.53
C GLY A 764 -10.88 -11.03 -13.13
N SER A 765 -12.00 -10.93 -13.84
CA SER A 765 -12.74 -12.11 -14.29
C SER A 765 -12.02 -12.90 -15.39
N LYS A 766 -11.18 -12.28 -16.22
CA LYS A 766 -10.45 -12.99 -17.28
C LYS A 766 -9.49 -14.06 -16.72
N ILE A 767 -8.69 -13.72 -15.71
CA ILE A 767 -7.77 -14.66 -15.05
C ILE A 767 -8.55 -15.67 -14.21
N ALA A 768 -9.62 -15.23 -13.53
CA ALA A 768 -10.48 -16.16 -12.78
C ALA A 768 -11.16 -17.20 -13.69
N LEU A 769 -11.56 -16.85 -14.91
CA LEU A 769 -12.08 -17.81 -15.89
C LEU A 769 -11.04 -18.85 -16.29
N TYR A 770 -9.77 -18.47 -16.41
CA TYR A 770 -8.68 -19.42 -16.68
C TYR A 770 -8.58 -20.48 -15.59
N PHE A 771 -8.48 -20.05 -14.32
CA PHE A 771 -8.41 -20.99 -13.20
C PHE A 771 -9.70 -21.78 -13.00
N ALA A 772 -10.86 -21.18 -13.27
CA ALA A 772 -12.13 -21.90 -13.26
C ALA A 772 -12.16 -22.99 -14.33
N PHE A 773 -11.67 -22.71 -15.54
CA PHE A 773 -11.57 -23.70 -16.61
C PHE A 773 -10.57 -24.78 -16.25
N LEU A 774 -9.38 -24.41 -15.78
CA LEU A 774 -8.34 -25.33 -15.35
C LEU A 774 -8.83 -26.26 -14.23
N ALA A 775 -9.53 -25.73 -13.23
CA ALA A 775 -10.18 -26.51 -12.17
C ALA A 775 -11.19 -27.51 -12.75
N HIS A 776 -12.08 -27.02 -13.62
CA HIS A 776 -13.14 -27.81 -14.23
C HIS A 776 -12.59 -28.91 -15.14
N TYR A 777 -11.56 -28.61 -15.92
CA TYR A 777 -10.88 -29.57 -16.76
C TYR A 777 -10.20 -30.65 -15.90
N THR A 778 -9.52 -30.25 -14.83
CA THR A 778 -8.84 -31.16 -13.89
C THR A 778 -9.80 -32.11 -13.18
N THR A 779 -10.97 -31.62 -12.74
CA THR A 779 -11.98 -32.46 -12.08
C THR A 779 -12.54 -33.53 -13.03
N TRP A 780 -12.82 -33.16 -14.29
CA TRP A 780 -13.26 -34.12 -15.30
C TRP A 780 -12.16 -35.09 -15.72
N LEU A 781 -10.90 -34.63 -15.73
CA LEU A 781 -9.73 -35.49 -15.97
C LEU A 781 -9.55 -36.55 -14.89
N MET A 782 -10.04 -36.36 -13.66
CA MET A 782 -10.02 -37.44 -12.67
C MET A 782 -10.85 -38.64 -13.13
N GLY A 783 -12.07 -38.39 -13.63
CA GLY A 783 -12.92 -39.44 -14.18
C GLY A 783 -12.30 -40.12 -15.39
N ALA A 784 -11.77 -39.34 -16.34
CA ALA A 784 -11.08 -39.89 -17.51
C ALA A 784 -9.78 -40.61 -17.15
N GLY A 785 -9.06 -40.12 -16.14
CA GLY A 785 -7.84 -40.72 -15.61
C GLY A 785 -8.10 -42.11 -15.04
N VAL A 786 -9.16 -42.28 -14.24
CA VAL A 786 -9.56 -43.60 -13.70
C VAL A 786 -9.90 -44.58 -14.82
N VAL A 787 -10.69 -44.16 -15.82
CA VAL A 787 -11.02 -45.01 -16.97
C VAL A 787 -9.76 -45.35 -17.78
N GLY A 788 -8.90 -44.37 -18.05
CA GLY A 788 -7.63 -44.56 -18.75
C GLY A 788 -6.70 -45.53 -18.03
N LEU A 789 -6.60 -45.43 -16.70
CA LEU A 789 -5.82 -46.33 -15.85
C LEU A 789 -6.40 -47.76 -15.87
N GLY A 790 -7.72 -47.89 -15.81
CA GLY A 790 -8.43 -49.17 -15.92
C GLY A 790 -8.26 -49.85 -17.28
N LEU A 791 -8.08 -49.08 -18.36
CA LEU A 791 -7.76 -49.61 -19.69
C LEU A 791 -6.26 -49.90 -19.85
N TRP A 792 -5.40 -49.13 -19.18
CA TRP A 792 -3.94 -49.22 -19.30
C TRP A 792 -3.28 -50.27 -18.37
N ILE A 793 -3.84 -50.63 -17.22
CA ILE A 793 -3.29 -51.73 -16.39
C ILE A 793 -3.36 -53.09 -17.10
N PRO A 794 -4.50 -53.50 -17.71
CA PRO A 794 -4.60 -54.76 -18.44
C PRO A 794 -3.57 -54.86 -19.58
N GLN A 795 -3.43 -53.80 -20.38
CA GLN A 795 -2.16 -53.23 -20.86
C GLN A 795 -0.82 -53.89 -20.53
N LEU A 796 -0.46 -53.76 -19.25
CA LEU A 796 0.85 -53.99 -18.69
C LEU A 796 0.96 -55.39 -18.08
N VAL A 797 -0.14 -55.88 -17.49
CA VAL A 797 -0.13 -57.10 -16.67
C VAL A 797 -0.51 -58.34 -17.46
N LEU A 798 -1.44 -58.22 -18.40
CA LEU A 798 -1.93 -59.36 -19.17
C LEU A 798 -1.08 -59.60 -20.43
N PRO A 799 -0.93 -60.85 -20.89
CA PRO A 799 -0.29 -61.13 -22.17
C PRO A 799 -1.03 -60.45 -23.33
N ASN A 800 -0.27 -60.00 -24.33
CA ASN A 800 -0.83 -59.35 -25.52
C ASN A 800 -1.75 -60.33 -26.26
N THR A 801 -3.05 -60.03 -26.29
CA THR A 801 -4.05 -60.78 -27.05
C THR A 801 -4.83 -59.81 -27.93
N PRO A 802 -5.25 -60.22 -29.14
CA PRO A 802 -5.96 -59.34 -30.07
C PRO A 802 -7.26 -58.81 -29.45
N LEU A 803 -7.98 -59.64 -28.69
CA LEU A 803 -9.20 -59.24 -27.97
C LEU A 803 -8.95 -58.10 -26.98
N ARG A 804 -7.83 -58.13 -26.25
CA ARG A 804 -7.49 -57.06 -25.29
C ARG A 804 -7.31 -55.72 -25.99
N ASP A 805 -6.52 -55.71 -27.06
CA ASP A 805 -6.21 -54.47 -27.78
C ASP A 805 -7.44 -53.95 -28.55
N GLN A 806 -8.28 -54.85 -29.06
CA GLN A 806 -9.59 -54.49 -29.61
C GLN A 806 -10.48 -53.80 -28.59
N VAL A 807 -10.62 -54.38 -27.40
CA VAL A 807 -11.45 -53.80 -26.33
C VAL A 807 -10.91 -52.44 -25.90
N VAL A 808 -9.60 -52.30 -25.70
CA VAL A 808 -9.00 -51.03 -25.26
C VAL A 808 -9.15 -49.93 -26.31
N VAL A 809 -8.84 -50.22 -27.58
CA VAL A 809 -8.92 -49.21 -28.65
C VAL A 809 -10.36 -48.79 -28.93
N CYS A 810 -11.30 -49.75 -29.02
CA CYS A 810 -12.71 -49.44 -29.27
C CYS A 810 -13.31 -48.63 -28.11
N SER A 811 -13.06 -49.05 -26.86
CA SER A 811 -13.61 -48.36 -25.69
C SER A 811 -13.02 -46.95 -25.52
N SER A 812 -11.70 -46.78 -25.65
CA SER A 812 -11.04 -45.47 -25.52
C SER A 812 -11.48 -44.48 -26.61
N SER A 813 -11.61 -44.93 -27.87
CA SER A 813 -11.99 -44.09 -29.00
C SER A 813 -13.39 -43.48 -28.85
N VAL A 814 -14.36 -44.28 -28.36
CA VAL A 814 -15.73 -43.81 -28.11
C VAL A 814 -15.81 -42.98 -26.83
N PHE A 815 -15.19 -43.47 -25.75
CA PHE A 815 -15.26 -42.85 -24.42
C PHE A 815 -14.77 -41.41 -24.45
N ILE A 816 -13.61 -41.13 -25.06
CA ILE A 816 -13.01 -39.80 -24.99
C ILE A 816 -13.84 -38.74 -25.70
N VAL A 817 -14.51 -39.10 -26.79
CA VAL A 817 -15.38 -38.19 -27.55
C VAL A 817 -16.63 -37.83 -26.74
N ILE A 818 -17.26 -38.85 -26.14
CA ILE A 818 -18.42 -38.64 -25.27
C ILE A 818 -18.02 -37.77 -24.08
N TRP A 819 -16.94 -38.14 -23.40
CA TRP A 819 -16.40 -37.39 -22.27
C TRP A 819 -16.07 -35.93 -22.65
N ALA A 820 -15.38 -35.70 -23.77
CA ALA A 820 -14.98 -34.35 -24.19
C ALA A 820 -16.20 -33.49 -24.59
N THR A 821 -17.21 -34.09 -25.22
CA THR A 821 -18.47 -33.41 -25.55
C THR A 821 -19.23 -33.00 -24.29
N LEU A 822 -19.31 -33.89 -23.31
CA LEU A 822 -19.98 -33.61 -22.03
C LEU A 822 -19.21 -32.57 -21.20
N LEU A 823 -17.87 -32.65 -21.18
CA LEU A 823 -17.00 -31.67 -20.54
C LEU A 823 -17.25 -30.26 -21.09
N MET A 824 -17.21 -30.09 -22.41
CA MET A 824 -17.39 -28.76 -23.02
C MET A 824 -18.79 -28.19 -22.75
N LYS A 825 -19.82 -29.05 -22.71
CA LYS A 825 -21.19 -28.66 -22.39
C LYS A 825 -21.36 -28.29 -20.92
N SER A 826 -20.77 -29.06 -20.02
CA SER A 826 -20.69 -28.77 -18.59
C SER A 826 -19.97 -27.45 -18.33
N TRP A 827 -18.85 -27.21 -19.02
CA TRP A 827 -18.11 -25.95 -18.95
C TRP A 827 -18.96 -24.78 -19.43
N GLY A 828 -19.69 -24.91 -20.54
CA GLY A 828 -20.58 -23.85 -21.04
C GLY A 828 -21.58 -23.37 -19.98
N ARG A 829 -22.19 -24.30 -19.24
CA ARG A 829 -23.11 -24.00 -18.13
C ARG A 829 -22.42 -23.39 -16.93
N TYR A 830 -21.26 -23.92 -16.57
CA TYR A 830 -20.48 -23.40 -15.45
C TYR A 830 -19.98 -21.98 -15.73
N ASN A 831 -19.48 -21.71 -16.93
CA ASN A 831 -19.09 -20.37 -17.39
C ASN A 831 -20.28 -19.39 -17.38
N ALA A 832 -21.46 -19.81 -17.85
CA ALA A 832 -22.66 -18.96 -17.80
C ALA A 832 -23.05 -18.60 -16.36
N SER A 833 -22.93 -19.55 -15.43
CA SER A 833 -23.11 -19.33 -14.00
C SER A 833 -22.13 -18.32 -13.43
N LEU A 834 -20.84 -18.46 -13.72
CA LEU A 834 -19.81 -17.52 -13.28
C LEU A 834 -20.01 -16.12 -13.86
N ALA A 835 -20.30 -16.02 -15.15
CA ALA A 835 -20.56 -14.72 -15.80
C ALA A 835 -21.77 -14.00 -15.21
N PHE A 836 -22.81 -14.74 -14.82
CA PHE A 836 -23.97 -14.22 -14.10
C PHE A 836 -23.58 -13.73 -12.69
N HIS A 837 -22.93 -14.58 -11.87
CA HIS A 837 -22.55 -14.22 -10.51
C HIS A 837 -21.52 -13.08 -10.43
N TRP A 838 -20.72 -12.87 -11.48
CA TRP A 838 -19.74 -11.78 -11.56
C TRP A 838 -20.28 -10.52 -12.27
N GLY A 839 -21.51 -10.55 -12.80
CA GLY A 839 -22.12 -9.39 -13.47
C GLY A 839 -21.48 -9.00 -14.81
N THR A 840 -20.78 -9.93 -15.48
CA THR A 840 -20.04 -9.67 -16.73
C THR A 840 -20.78 -10.07 -18.00
N THR A 841 -22.02 -10.56 -17.91
CA THR A 841 -22.80 -11.09 -19.05
C THR A 841 -22.89 -10.16 -20.26
N ASN A 842 -23.06 -8.85 -20.05
CA ASN A 842 -23.25 -7.86 -21.13
C ASN A 842 -21.98 -7.05 -21.48
N PHE A 843 -20.80 -7.47 -21.01
CA PHE A 843 -19.57 -6.67 -21.10
C PHE A 843 -19.17 -6.30 -22.55
N GLN A 844 -19.24 -7.25 -23.49
CA GLN A 844 -18.77 -7.04 -24.88
C GLN A 844 -19.49 -5.90 -25.60
N ALA A 845 -20.76 -5.63 -25.27
CA ALA A 845 -21.52 -4.54 -25.88
C ALA A 845 -21.07 -3.14 -25.41
N THR A 846 -20.33 -3.07 -24.30
CA THR A 846 -19.91 -1.82 -23.65
C THR A 846 -18.41 -1.54 -23.77
N GLU A 847 -17.66 -2.37 -24.50
CA GLU A 847 -16.20 -2.27 -24.64
C GLU A 847 -15.79 -1.03 -25.46
N GLN A 848 -14.76 -0.33 -24.99
CA GLN A 848 -14.21 0.86 -25.66
C GLN A 848 -13.16 0.46 -26.71
N PRO A 849 -12.95 1.27 -27.77
CA PRO A 849 -11.90 1.01 -28.74
C PRO A 849 -10.51 1.14 -28.09
N ARG A 850 -9.56 0.32 -28.56
CA ARG A 850 -8.18 0.32 -28.08
C ARG A 850 -7.45 1.61 -28.48
N PRO A 851 -6.52 2.14 -27.66
CA PRO A 851 -5.81 3.39 -27.96
C PRO A 851 -4.99 3.35 -29.27
N GLN A 852 -4.47 2.17 -29.62
CA GLN A 852 -3.70 1.96 -30.86
C GLN A 852 -4.57 1.89 -32.12
N PHE A 853 -5.90 1.93 -31.99
CA PHE A 853 -6.80 1.85 -33.12
C PHE A 853 -6.80 3.16 -33.92
N VAL A 854 -6.41 3.07 -35.18
CA VAL A 854 -6.36 4.23 -36.08
C VAL A 854 -7.59 4.21 -36.99
N GLY A 855 -8.36 5.29 -37.00
CA GLY A 855 -9.58 5.40 -37.81
C GLY A 855 -9.93 6.85 -38.15
N ARG A 856 -10.91 7.02 -39.04
CA ARG A 856 -11.52 8.32 -39.34
C ARG A 856 -12.67 8.57 -38.35
N LEU A 857 -12.80 9.80 -37.87
CA LEU A 857 -13.93 10.17 -37.01
C LEU A 857 -15.20 10.31 -37.86
N VAL A 858 -16.22 9.52 -37.53
CA VAL A 858 -17.52 9.49 -38.20
C VAL A 858 -18.61 9.54 -37.13
N PRO A 859 -19.73 10.25 -37.32
CA PRO A 859 -20.84 10.22 -36.37
C PRO A 859 -21.45 8.82 -36.26
N SER A 860 -21.70 8.37 -35.02
CA SER A 860 -22.36 7.11 -34.73
C SER A 860 -23.81 7.12 -35.24
N PRO A 861 -24.27 6.07 -35.94
CA PRO A 861 -25.64 6.00 -36.46
C PRO A 861 -26.69 5.80 -35.36
N ILE A 862 -26.29 5.39 -34.16
CA ILE A 862 -27.20 5.11 -33.04
C ILE A 862 -27.22 6.29 -32.07
N THR A 863 -26.04 6.79 -31.68
CA THR A 863 -25.89 7.78 -30.61
C THR A 863 -25.56 9.18 -31.10
N GLY A 864 -25.24 9.36 -32.38
CA GLY A 864 -24.77 10.63 -32.96
C GLY A 864 -23.37 11.08 -32.50
N ARG A 865 -22.77 10.38 -31.52
CA ARG A 865 -21.43 10.71 -30.99
C ARG A 865 -20.33 10.40 -32.01
N PRO A 866 -19.25 11.19 -32.08
CA PRO A 866 -18.13 10.89 -32.97
C PRO A 866 -17.45 9.57 -32.54
N ILE A 867 -17.33 8.62 -33.45
CA ILE A 867 -16.65 7.34 -33.25
C ILE A 867 -15.54 7.14 -34.29
N LEU A 868 -14.50 6.40 -33.92
CA LEU A 868 -13.45 6.01 -34.87
C LEU A 868 -13.97 4.86 -35.75
N SER A 869 -13.93 5.05 -37.06
CA SER A 869 -14.29 4.04 -38.06
C SER A 869 -13.11 3.75 -38.98
N PHE A 870 -12.89 2.48 -39.29
CA PHE A 870 -11.86 2.02 -40.22
C PHE A 870 -12.51 1.33 -41.42
N ASP A 871 -11.95 1.51 -42.61
CA ASP A 871 -12.53 0.97 -43.83
C ASP A 871 -12.53 -0.57 -43.80
N LYS A 872 -13.73 -1.16 -43.93
CA LYS A 872 -13.92 -2.61 -43.89
C LYS A 872 -13.22 -3.30 -45.05
N ARG A 873 -13.15 -2.67 -46.23
CA ARG A 873 -12.51 -3.29 -47.41
C ARG A 873 -10.99 -3.35 -47.24
N GLU A 874 -10.39 -2.27 -46.76
CA GLU A 874 -8.97 -2.24 -46.44
C GLU A 874 -8.62 -3.25 -45.34
N LYS A 875 -9.42 -3.31 -44.26
CA LYS A 875 -9.26 -4.32 -43.19
C LYS A 875 -9.27 -5.74 -43.75
N PHE A 876 -10.25 -6.05 -44.58
CA PHE A 876 -10.38 -7.37 -45.20
C PHE A 876 -9.14 -7.73 -46.04
N ASN A 877 -8.64 -6.81 -46.87
CA ASN A 877 -7.44 -7.04 -47.67
C ASN A 877 -6.20 -7.32 -46.81
N ARG A 878 -6.01 -6.56 -45.71
CA ARG A 878 -4.91 -6.79 -44.76
C ARG A 878 -5.02 -8.15 -44.07
N MET A 879 -6.24 -8.54 -43.67
CA MET A 879 -6.50 -9.87 -43.10
C MET A 879 -6.20 -10.98 -44.11
N CYS A 880 -6.59 -10.84 -45.38
CA CYS A 880 -6.27 -11.83 -46.41
C CYS A 880 -4.75 -12.05 -46.56
N TRP A 881 -3.96 -10.97 -46.60
CA TRP A 881 -2.50 -11.07 -46.67
C TRP A 881 -1.89 -11.77 -45.45
N SER A 882 -2.40 -11.47 -44.25
CA SER A 882 -2.02 -12.13 -43.00
C SER A 882 -2.27 -13.65 -43.10
N TRP A 883 -3.49 -14.06 -43.46
CA TRP A 883 -3.82 -15.48 -43.63
C TRP A 883 -3.01 -16.19 -44.72
N LEU A 884 -2.71 -15.52 -45.84
CA LEU A 884 -1.85 -16.09 -46.89
C LEU A 884 -0.42 -16.34 -46.40
N LEU A 885 0.17 -15.40 -45.65
CA LEU A 885 1.50 -15.57 -45.07
C LEU A 885 1.52 -16.72 -44.06
N LEU A 886 0.48 -16.83 -43.23
CA LEU A 886 0.34 -17.92 -42.26
C LEU A 886 0.22 -19.29 -42.95
N LEU A 887 -0.56 -19.39 -44.02
CA LEU A 887 -0.65 -20.62 -44.82
C LEU A 887 0.72 -21.00 -45.41
N GLY A 888 1.52 -20.03 -45.85
CA GLY A 888 2.89 -20.26 -46.29
C GLY A 888 3.79 -20.84 -45.19
N LEU A 889 3.72 -20.31 -43.97
CA LEU A 889 4.48 -20.83 -42.82
C LEU A 889 4.03 -22.23 -42.40
N ILE A 890 2.72 -22.51 -42.46
CA ILE A 890 2.18 -23.85 -42.22
C ILE A 890 2.70 -24.84 -43.26
N GLY A 891 2.73 -24.45 -44.53
CA GLY A 891 3.32 -25.25 -45.61
C GLY A 891 4.81 -25.54 -45.39
N LEU A 892 5.57 -24.55 -44.90
CA LEU A 892 6.98 -24.72 -44.52
C LEU A 892 7.14 -25.77 -43.40
N VAL A 893 6.32 -25.71 -42.35
CA VAL A 893 6.34 -26.71 -41.27
C VAL A 893 6.05 -28.11 -41.81
N ALA A 894 5.02 -28.27 -42.63
CA ALA A 894 4.70 -29.57 -43.24
C ALA A 894 5.88 -30.12 -44.07
N GLY A 895 6.60 -29.25 -44.80
CA GLY A 895 7.82 -29.59 -45.52
C GLY A 895 8.96 -30.04 -44.60
N LEU A 896 9.22 -29.30 -43.51
CA LEU A 896 10.25 -29.64 -42.52
C LEU A 896 9.95 -30.96 -41.79
N VAL A 897 8.70 -31.19 -41.41
CA VAL A 897 8.26 -32.45 -40.80
C VAL A 897 8.50 -33.61 -41.78
N SER A 898 8.11 -33.45 -43.04
CA SER A 898 8.36 -34.46 -44.08
C SER A 898 9.86 -34.75 -44.25
N MET A 899 10.71 -33.72 -44.19
CA MET A 899 12.16 -33.87 -44.23
C MET A 899 12.72 -34.62 -43.01
N ASN A 900 12.20 -34.36 -41.80
CA ASN A 900 12.59 -35.08 -40.59
C ASN A 900 12.27 -36.57 -40.68
N PHE A 901 11.10 -36.93 -41.24
CA PHE A 901 10.75 -38.33 -41.46
C PHE A 901 11.56 -38.98 -42.57
N TYR A 902 11.93 -38.25 -43.62
CA TYR A 902 12.87 -38.74 -44.63
C TYR A 902 14.23 -39.06 -44.01
N LEU A 903 14.75 -38.16 -43.17
CA LEU A 903 15.99 -38.39 -42.42
C LEU A 903 15.87 -39.59 -41.48
N GLN A 904 14.75 -39.73 -40.77
CA GLN A 904 14.48 -40.89 -39.91
C GLN A 904 14.56 -42.19 -40.72
N ASN A 905 13.89 -42.25 -41.87
CA ASN A 905 13.89 -43.43 -42.72
C ASN A 905 15.30 -43.78 -43.20
N TYR A 906 16.06 -42.78 -43.66
CA TYR A 906 17.45 -42.95 -44.07
C TYR A 906 18.34 -43.50 -42.94
N LEU A 907 18.22 -42.97 -41.72
CA LEU A 907 19.00 -43.42 -40.56
C LEU A 907 18.64 -44.85 -40.12
N ILE A 908 17.37 -45.23 -40.23
CA ILE A 908 16.88 -46.58 -39.92
C ILE A 908 17.37 -47.57 -40.98
N GLU A 909 17.26 -47.24 -42.27
CA GLU A 909 17.76 -48.06 -43.38
C GLU A 909 19.28 -48.25 -43.31
N ALA A 910 20.02 -47.21 -42.92
CA ALA A 910 21.47 -47.25 -42.72
C ALA A 910 21.91 -48.05 -41.48
N LYS A 911 20.97 -48.60 -40.68
CA LYS A 911 21.21 -49.39 -39.46
C LYS A 911 22.17 -48.73 -38.45
N TYR A 912 22.08 -47.41 -38.29
CA TYR A 912 22.92 -46.68 -37.36
C TYR A 912 22.56 -47.07 -35.91
N ALA A 913 23.43 -47.85 -35.26
CA ALA A 913 23.23 -48.34 -33.90
C ALA A 913 24.41 -47.97 -33.00
N VAL A 914 24.12 -47.63 -31.74
CA VAL A 914 25.14 -47.42 -30.70
C VAL A 914 25.13 -48.65 -29.80
N ARG A 915 26.30 -49.26 -29.63
CA ARG A 915 26.47 -50.43 -28.76
C ARG A 915 26.65 -49.96 -27.31
N VAL A 916 25.64 -50.18 -26.47
CA VAL A 916 25.66 -49.87 -25.03
C VAL A 916 25.69 -51.18 -24.26
N GLY A 917 26.88 -51.58 -23.82
CA GLY A 917 27.08 -52.90 -23.22
C GLY A 917 26.83 -54.02 -24.23
N SER A 918 25.98 -54.99 -23.87
CA SER A 918 25.63 -56.15 -24.72
C SER A 918 24.48 -55.89 -25.70
N TRP A 919 23.93 -54.69 -25.73
CA TRP A 919 22.74 -54.34 -26.52
C TRP A 919 23.10 -53.33 -27.61
N ASP A 920 22.70 -53.60 -28.86
CA ASP A 920 22.81 -52.66 -29.97
C ASP A 920 21.51 -51.84 -30.03
N VAL A 921 21.57 -50.54 -29.71
CA VAL A 921 20.40 -49.65 -29.69
C VAL A 921 20.36 -48.84 -30.99
N LEU A 922 19.29 -49.00 -31.77
CA LEU A 922 19.07 -48.25 -33.01
C LEU A 922 18.69 -46.80 -32.69
N ILE A 923 19.56 -45.84 -33.06
CA ILE A 923 19.38 -44.44 -32.65
C ILE A 923 18.52 -43.61 -33.61
N GLY A 924 18.20 -44.13 -34.80
CA GLY A 924 17.51 -43.38 -35.86
C GLY A 924 16.16 -42.79 -35.45
N GLY A 925 15.32 -43.56 -34.75
CA GLY A 925 14.01 -43.09 -34.26
C GLY A 925 14.13 -41.98 -33.19
N PRO A 926 14.88 -42.19 -32.09
CA PRO A 926 15.09 -41.17 -31.07
C PRO A 926 15.73 -39.88 -31.60
N VAL A 927 16.73 -39.96 -32.49
CA VAL A 927 17.38 -38.78 -33.08
C VAL A 927 16.40 -37.97 -33.93
N ALA A 928 15.55 -38.62 -34.73
CA ALA A 928 14.53 -37.94 -35.51
C ALA A 928 13.45 -37.28 -34.65
N ASN A 929 13.01 -37.94 -33.58
CA ASN A 929 12.05 -37.35 -32.63
C ASN A 929 12.67 -36.12 -31.91
N LEU A 930 13.96 -36.17 -31.55
CA LEU A 930 14.67 -35.00 -30.99
C LEU A 930 14.80 -33.86 -32.00
N ALA A 931 15.13 -34.16 -33.26
CA ALA A 931 15.17 -33.17 -34.33
C ALA A 931 13.79 -32.52 -34.56
N ASN A 932 12.72 -33.32 -34.47
CA ASN A 932 11.35 -32.82 -34.55
C ASN A 932 11.00 -31.89 -33.38
N VAL A 933 11.38 -32.24 -32.14
CA VAL A 933 11.18 -31.36 -30.97
C VAL A 933 11.97 -30.05 -31.13
N ALA A 934 13.21 -30.11 -31.60
CA ALA A 934 14.02 -28.91 -31.87
C ALA A 934 13.40 -28.03 -32.96
N GLN A 935 12.87 -28.63 -34.03
CA GLN A 935 12.15 -27.93 -35.09
C GLN A 935 10.88 -27.26 -34.57
N ILE A 936 10.11 -27.94 -33.71
CA ILE A 936 8.90 -27.36 -33.07
C ILE A 936 9.28 -26.12 -32.27
N ALA A 937 10.32 -26.20 -31.43
CA ALA A 937 10.78 -25.09 -30.60
C ALA A 937 11.27 -23.88 -31.42
N LEU A 938 12.02 -24.11 -32.50
CA LEU A 938 12.48 -23.04 -33.40
C LEU A 938 11.30 -22.35 -34.09
N MET A 939 10.37 -23.15 -34.62
CA MET A 939 9.20 -22.65 -35.34
C MET A 939 8.25 -21.87 -34.43
N PHE A 940 8.13 -22.26 -33.16
CA PHE A 940 7.37 -21.53 -32.13
C PHE A 940 7.83 -20.07 -32.02
N GLN A 941 9.14 -19.83 -31.86
CA GLN A 941 9.70 -18.50 -31.66
C GLN A 941 9.50 -17.56 -32.86
N ILE A 942 9.71 -18.10 -34.07
CA ILE A 942 9.55 -17.35 -35.32
C ILE A 942 8.09 -16.93 -35.49
N TYR A 943 7.18 -17.87 -35.29
CA TYR A 943 5.78 -17.69 -35.62
C TYR A 943 5.05 -16.75 -34.66
N ASP A 944 5.31 -16.85 -33.36
CA ASP A 944 4.71 -15.93 -32.39
C ASP A 944 5.09 -14.48 -32.69
N SER A 945 6.37 -14.25 -33.02
CA SER A 945 6.87 -12.93 -33.41
C SER A 945 6.15 -12.39 -34.65
N VAL A 946 5.92 -13.25 -35.65
CA VAL A 946 5.20 -12.88 -36.89
C VAL A 946 3.73 -12.59 -36.60
N CYS A 947 3.06 -13.42 -35.80
CA CYS A 947 1.63 -13.23 -35.51
C CYS A 947 1.32 -11.94 -34.78
N VAL A 948 2.16 -11.54 -33.82
CA VAL A 948 2.00 -10.25 -33.12
C VAL A 948 2.07 -9.10 -34.13
N GLN A 949 3.06 -9.12 -35.03
CA GLN A 949 3.23 -8.09 -36.05
C GLN A 949 2.05 -8.04 -37.03
N LEU A 950 1.61 -9.19 -37.53
CA LEU A 950 0.48 -9.27 -38.45
C LEU A 950 -0.81 -8.75 -37.82
N ASN A 951 -1.05 -9.06 -36.55
CA ASN A 951 -2.26 -8.64 -35.87
C ASN A 951 -2.32 -7.13 -35.61
N GLU A 952 -1.16 -6.51 -35.34
CA GLU A 952 -1.04 -5.05 -35.27
C GLU A 952 -1.31 -4.38 -36.63
N ILE A 953 -0.84 -4.98 -37.73
CA ILE A 953 -1.10 -4.47 -39.10
C ILE A 953 -2.61 -4.49 -39.44
N GLU A 954 -3.37 -5.46 -38.94
CA GLU A 954 -4.81 -5.61 -39.17
C GLU A 954 -5.68 -4.54 -38.51
N ASN A 955 -5.12 -3.78 -37.56
CA ASN A 955 -5.76 -2.62 -36.92
C ASN A 955 -7.18 -2.94 -36.36
N HIS A 956 -7.24 -3.81 -35.35
CA HIS A 956 -8.49 -4.17 -34.67
C HIS A 956 -8.98 -3.06 -33.74
N ALA A 957 -10.31 -2.93 -33.63
CA ALA A 957 -10.95 -1.82 -32.92
C ALA A 957 -10.97 -2.01 -31.40
N THR A 958 -11.36 -3.20 -30.90
CA THR A 958 -11.43 -3.52 -29.47
C THR A 958 -10.28 -4.45 -29.04
N GLU A 959 -10.00 -4.53 -27.74
CA GLU A 959 -9.00 -5.47 -27.23
C GLU A 959 -9.46 -6.92 -27.42
N SER A 960 -10.76 -7.21 -27.18
CA SER A 960 -11.33 -8.54 -27.40
C SER A 960 -11.19 -9.02 -28.85
N ASP A 961 -11.45 -8.16 -29.83
CA ASP A 961 -11.32 -8.52 -31.26
C ASP A 961 -9.85 -8.74 -31.63
N HIS A 962 -8.96 -7.88 -31.14
CA HIS A 962 -7.52 -8.01 -31.36
C HIS A 962 -7.00 -9.35 -30.82
N GLU A 963 -7.26 -9.64 -29.54
CA GLU A 963 -6.83 -10.88 -28.91
C GLU A 963 -7.48 -12.10 -29.56
N GLY A 964 -8.79 -12.05 -29.86
CA GLY A 964 -9.49 -13.15 -30.52
C GLY A 964 -8.91 -13.49 -31.90
N ALA A 965 -8.61 -12.48 -32.70
CA ALA A 965 -7.98 -12.65 -34.01
C ALA A 965 -6.55 -13.20 -33.89
N PHE A 966 -5.79 -12.78 -32.88
CA PHE A 966 -4.47 -13.34 -32.57
C PHE A 966 -4.56 -14.81 -32.15
N ILE A 967 -5.47 -15.14 -31.22
CA ILE A 967 -5.68 -16.51 -30.72
C ILE A 967 -5.97 -17.45 -31.90
N LEU A 968 -6.93 -17.10 -32.76
CA LEU A 968 -7.34 -17.95 -33.87
C LEU A 968 -6.22 -18.20 -34.89
N LYS A 969 -5.42 -17.17 -35.21
CA LYS A 969 -4.24 -17.35 -36.05
C LYS A 969 -3.25 -18.25 -35.35
N SER A 970 -2.88 -17.86 -34.12
CA SER A 970 -1.74 -18.44 -33.44
C SER A 970 -1.92 -19.93 -33.17
N ILE A 971 -3.12 -20.30 -32.71
CA ILE A 971 -3.44 -21.68 -32.39
C ILE A 971 -3.43 -22.60 -33.61
N LEU A 972 -3.83 -22.11 -34.80
CA LEU A 972 -3.86 -22.93 -36.00
C LEU A 972 -2.46 -23.46 -36.31
N PHE A 973 -1.45 -22.62 -36.18
CA PHE A 973 -0.06 -23.03 -36.35
C PHE A 973 0.43 -23.90 -35.22
N HIS A 974 0.19 -23.53 -33.96
CA HIS A 974 0.67 -24.32 -32.82
C HIS A 974 0.10 -25.74 -32.84
N VAL A 975 -1.18 -25.91 -33.17
CA VAL A 975 -1.82 -27.23 -33.36
C VAL A 975 -1.14 -28.00 -34.49
N ILE A 976 -0.91 -27.38 -35.65
CA ILE A 976 -0.26 -28.06 -36.79
C ILE A 976 1.19 -28.40 -36.45
N ASN A 977 1.96 -27.47 -35.91
CA ASN A 977 3.38 -27.67 -35.59
C ASN A 977 3.58 -28.79 -34.55
N ASN A 978 2.72 -28.84 -33.52
CA ASN A 978 2.82 -29.87 -32.48
C ASN A 978 2.30 -31.25 -32.93
N PHE A 979 1.21 -31.29 -33.71
CA PHE A 979 0.55 -32.55 -34.07
C PHE A 979 0.91 -33.09 -35.46
N ALA A 980 1.55 -32.31 -36.34
CA ALA A 980 1.86 -32.72 -37.72
C ALA A 980 2.65 -34.03 -37.78
N ALA A 981 3.63 -34.21 -36.90
CA ALA A 981 4.42 -35.44 -36.88
C ALA A 981 3.58 -36.67 -36.46
N LEU A 982 2.69 -36.50 -35.47
CA LEU A 982 1.79 -37.56 -35.04
C LEU A 982 0.74 -37.89 -36.10
N PHE A 983 0.19 -36.85 -36.76
CA PHE A 983 -0.70 -36.99 -37.90
C PHE A 983 -0.01 -37.64 -39.10
N TYR A 984 1.27 -37.35 -39.36
CA TYR A 984 2.03 -38.01 -40.42
C TYR A 984 2.16 -39.51 -40.15
N VAL A 985 2.58 -39.91 -38.93
CA VAL A 985 2.71 -41.32 -38.55
C VAL A 985 1.35 -42.04 -38.64
N MET A 986 0.27 -41.38 -38.22
CA MET A 986 -1.06 -41.99 -38.17
C MET A 986 -1.76 -42.05 -39.53
N PHE A 987 -1.76 -40.96 -40.30
CA PHE A 987 -2.54 -40.84 -41.54
C PHE A 987 -1.75 -41.12 -42.81
N VAL A 988 -0.47 -40.72 -42.88
CA VAL A 988 0.26 -40.61 -44.16
C VAL A 988 1.27 -41.73 -44.37
N LYS A 989 2.02 -42.10 -43.31
CA LYS A 989 3.19 -42.98 -43.40
C LYS A 989 2.91 -44.31 -44.11
N ARG A 990 1.78 -44.97 -43.79
CA ARG A 990 1.38 -46.26 -44.40
C ARG A 990 1.12 -46.16 -45.91
N TYR A 991 0.55 -45.05 -46.40
CA TYR A 991 0.23 -44.89 -47.82
C TYR A 991 1.45 -44.60 -48.69
N LEU A 992 2.50 -44.00 -48.12
CA LEU A 992 3.75 -43.75 -48.82
C LEU A 992 4.64 -45.00 -48.93
N GLY A 993 4.19 -46.17 -48.44
CA GLY A 993 4.95 -47.42 -48.50
C GLY A 993 6.16 -47.47 -47.55
N VAL A 994 6.29 -46.51 -46.64
CA VAL A 994 7.40 -46.45 -45.67
C VAL A 994 7.13 -47.42 -44.53
N GLN A 995 8.07 -48.33 -44.25
CA GLN A 995 7.91 -49.32 -43.17
C GLN A 995 8.04 -48.66 -41.79
N CYS A 996 7.17 -49.05 -40.87
CA CYS A 996 7.27 -48.66 -39.46
C CYS A 996 8.32 -49.49 -38.72
N MET A 997 8.87 -48.94 -37.64
CA MET A 997 9.84 -49.67 -36.82
C MET A 997 9.24 -51.01 -36.34
N ASN A 998 9.92 -52.12 -36.63
CA ASN A 998 9.46 -53.48 -36.32
C ASN A 998 8.06 -53.84 -36.86
N HIS A 999 7.61 -53.20 -37.96
CA HIS A 999 6.25 -53.33 -38.51
C HIS A 999 5.13 -52.88 -37.55
N ASP A 1000 5.44 -52.16 -36.48
CA ASP A 1000 4.49 -51.67 -35.48
C ASP A 1000 4.37 -50.14 -35.51
N CYS A 1001 3.49 -49.63 -36.37
CA CYS A 1001 3.22 -48.19 -36.46
C CYS A 1001 2.54 -47.63 -35.20
N LEU A 1002 1.81 -48.47 -34.46
CA LEU A 1002 1.15 -48.06 -33.22
C LEU A 1002 2.17 -47.83 -32.11
N GLY A 1003 3.15 -48.75 -31.99
CA GLY A 1003 4.30 -48.60 -31.12
C GLY A 1003 5.14 -47.36 -31.43
N GLU A 1004 5.40 -47.09 -32.71
CA GLU A 1004 6.10 -45.88 -33.15
C GLU A 1004 5.32 -44.61 -32.80
N LEU A 1005 4.01 -44.57 -33.07
CA LEU A 1005 3.13 -43.45 -32.70
C LEU A 1005 3.13 -43.22 -31.18
N ARG A 1006 3.06 -44.29 -30.38
CA ARG A 1006 3.11 -44.21 -28.91
C ARG A 1006 4.43 -43.62 -28.43
N ILE A 1007 5.55 -44.06 -28.99
CA ILE A 1007 6.87 -43.54 -28.63
C ILE A 1007 6.97 -42.07 -29.03
N SER A 1008 6.62 -41.70 -30.26
CA SER A 1008 6.63 -40.29 -30.69
C SER A 1008 5.71 -39.42 -29.85
N LEU A 1009 4.52 -39.91 -29.45
CA LEU A 1009 3.62 -39.20 -28.55
C LEU A 1009 4.27 -39.00 -27.17
N LEU A 1010 4.83 -40.04 -26.55
CA LEU A 1010 5.49 -39.93 -25.25
C LEU A 1010 6.71 -38.99 -25.28
N PHE A 1011 7.48 -38.99 -26.36
CA PHE A 1011 8.60 -38.06 -26.52
C PHE A 1011 8.10 -36.62 -26.70
N ILE A 1012 7.18 -36.36 -27.64
CA ILE A 1012 6.70 -35.00 -27.90
C ILE A 1012 5.95 -34.47 -26.68
N PHE A 1013 4.92 -35.18 -26.21
CA PHE A 1013 4.10 -34.75 -25.08
C PHE A 1013 4.92 -34.73 -23.78
N GLY A 1014 5.66 -35.80 -23.48
CA GLY A 1014 6.46 -35.89 -22.25
C GLY A 1014 7.60 -34.87 -22.19
N LEU A 1015 8.34 -34.65 -23.28
CA LEU A 1015 9.37 -33.60 -23.30
C LEU A 1015 8.77 -32.21 -23.25
N GLN A 1016 7.60 -31.96 -23.85
CA GLN A 1016 6.93 -30.67 -23.74
C GLN A 1016 6.46 -30.39 -22.31
N MET A 1017 5.86 -31.37 -21.63
CA MET A 1017 5.48 -31.24 -20.23
C MET A 1017 6.70 -31.00 -19.34
N LEU A 1018 7.79 -31.75 -19.55
CA LEU A 1018 9.03 -31.55 -18.79
C LEU A 1018 9.66 -30.20 -19.10
N TRP A 1019 9.71 -29.80 -20.37
CA TRP A 1019 10.29 -28.53 -20.79
C TRP A 1019 9.50 -27.34 -20.27
N GLY A 1020 8.16 -27.39 -20.31
CA GLY A 1020 7.27 -26.38 -19.71
C GLY A 1020 7.57 -26.20 -18.24
N ASN A 1021 7.48 -27.28 -17.45
CA ASN A 1021 7.80 -27.26 -16.02
C ASN A 1021 9.24 -26.77 -15.73
N LEU A 1022 10.23 -27.18 -16.54
CA LEU A 1022 11.63 -26.74 -16.41
C LEU A 1022 11.79 -25.25 -16.68
N GLN A 1023 11.16 -24.73 -17.74
CA GLN A 1023 11.22 -23.32 -18.10
C GLN A 1023 10.49 -22.44 -17.09
N GLN A 1024 9.37 -22.93 -16.56
CA GLN A 1024 8.56 -22.17 -15.61
C GLN A 1024 9.14 -22.16 -14.19
N VAL A 1025 9.70 -23.29 -13.70
CA VAL A 1025 10.14 -23.42 -12.29
C VAL A 1025 11.66 -23.44 -12.12
N LEU A 1026 12.38 -24.20 -12.95
CA LEU A 1026 13.80 -24.48 -12.72
C LEU A 1026 14.70 -23.38 -13.28
N LEU A 1027 14.48 -22.94 -14.52
CA LEU A 1027 15.33 -21.95 -15.18
C LEU A 1027 15.38 -20.59 -14.45
N PRO A 1028 14.27 -20.00 -13.97
CA PRO A 1028 14.31 -18.74 -13.23
C PRO A 1028 15.12 -18.86 -11.94
N ARG A 1029 15.00 -20.00 -11.23
CA ARG A 1029 15.73 -20.27 -9.98
C ARG A 1029 17.22 -20.55 -10.22
N LEU A 1030 17.55 -21.28 -11.28
CA LEU A 1030 18.95 -21.48 -11.69
C LEU A 1030 19.58 -20.16 -12.15
N TRP A 1031 18.84 -19.33 -12.88
CA TRP A 1031 19.30 -18.02 -13.32
C TRP A 1031 19.52 -17.08 -12.13
N SER A 1032 18.60 -17.05 -11.16
CA SER A 1032 18.76 -16.24 -9.95
C SER A 1032 19.93 -16.73 -9.09
N LEU A 1033 20.11 -18.05 -8.94
CA LEU A 1033 21.24 -18.64 -8.22
C LEU A 1033 22.57 -18.36 -8.92
N TRP A 1034 22.64 -18.56 -10.25
CA TRP A 1034 23.83 -18.30 -11.05
C TRP A 1034 24.22 -16.82 -11.02
N THR A 1035 23.23 -15.92 -11.12
CA THR A 1035 23.44 -14.47 -11.01
C THR A 1035 23.92 -14.10 -9.61
N ALA A 1036 23.35 -14.68 -8.55
CA ALA A 1036 23.78 -14.47 -7.17
C ALA A 1036 25.22 -14.96 -6.92
N CYS A 1037 25.62 -16.10 -7.50
CA CYS A 1037 26.98 -16.62 -7.41
C CYS A 1037 27.98 -15.78 -8.24
N ARG A 1038 27.59 -15.32 -9.43
CA ARG A 1038 28.47 -14.58 -10.35
C ARG A 1038 28.69 -13.13 -9.91
N VAL A 1039 27.66 -12.48 -9.37
CA VAL A 1039 27.69 -11.06 -8.98
C VAL A 1039 28.08 -10.89 -7.50
N GLY A 1040 27.97 -11.96 -6.69
CA GLY A 1040 27.98 -11.87 -5.23
C GLY A 1040 26.68 -11.22 -4.75
N ARG A 1041 26.02 -11.77 -3.71
CA ARG A 1041 24.77 -11.17 -3.20
C ARG A 1041 25.08 -9.75 -2.70
N PRO A 1042 24.56 -8.70 -3.34
CA PRO A 1042 24.58 -7.39 -2.72
C PRO A 1042 23.57 -7.43 -1.57
N HIS A 1043 24.01 -7.16 -0.34
CA HIS A 1043 23.10 -6.87 0.76
C HIS A 1043 22.53 -5.46 0.49
N PHE A 1044 21.41 -5.39 -0.21
CA PHE A 1044 20.64 -4.15 -0.32
C PHE A 1044 19.66 -4.14 0.83
N ASP A 1045 20.05 -3.49 1.93
CA ASP A 1045 19.34 -3.66 3.20
C ASP A 1045 17.87 -3.21 3.14
N HIS A 1046 17.47 -2.26 2.28
CA HIS A 1046 16.06 -1.85 2.20
C HIS A 1046 15.69 -1.29 0.79
N ILE A 1047 15.23 -2.16 -0.13
CA ILE A 1047 14.54 -1.72 -1.37
C ILE A 1047 13.05 -1.58 -1.05
N HIS A 1048 12.40 -0.54 -1.58
CA HIS A 1048 10.96 -0.34 -1.39
C HIS A 1048 10.17 -1.49 -2.06
N PRO A 1049 9.14 -2.10 -1.44
CA PRO A 1049 8.37 -3.21 -2.03
C PRO A 1049 7.81 -2.92 -3.43
N LEU A 1050 7.24 -1.73 -3.63
CA LEU A 1050 6.77 -1.31 -4.96
C LEU A 1050 7.89 -1.16 -6.00
N GLU A 1051 9.13 -0.89 -5.57
CA GLU A 1051 10.32 -0.91 -6.44
C GLU A 1051 10.76 -2.36 -6.71
N GLU A 1052 10.60 -3.28 -5.77
CA GLU A 1052 10.82 -4.72 -6.01
C GLU A 1052 9.83 -5.26 -7.06
N GLU A 1053 8.56 -4.88 -6.98
CA GLU A 1053 7.54 -5.20 -7.99
C GLU A 1053 7.93 -4.72 -9.38
N PHE A 1054 8.59 -3.56 -9.51
CA PHE A 1054 9.09 -3.10 -10.81
C PHE A 1054 10.10 -4.06 -11.42
N TYR A 1055 10.85 -4.84 -10.65
CA TYR A 1055 11.79 -5.82 -11.20
C TYR A 1055 11.13 -7.18 -11.52
N LEU A 1056 9.88 -7.39 -11.12
CA LEU A 1056 9.11 -8.57 -11.52
C LEU A 1056 8.75 -8.53 -13.01
N ALA A 1057 8.49 -9.71 -13.58
CA ALA A 1057 8.10 -9.85 -14.97
C ALA A 1057 6.70 -9.26 -15.21
N ASP A 1058 6.45 -8.71 -16.39
CA ASP A 1058 5.09 -8.32 -16.79
C ASP A 1058 4.36 -9.52 -17.40
N TYR A 1059 3.22 -9.88 -16.82
CA TYR A 1059 2.36 -10.93 -17.36
C TYR A 1059 1.67 -10.48 -18.66
N GLY A 1060 1.33 -9.19 -18.77
CA GLY A 1060 0.70 -8.61 -19.95
C GLY A 1060 -0.55 -9.36 -20.44
N TRP A 1061 -0.89 -9.16 -21.71
CA TRP A 1061 -1.99 -9.89 -22.37
C TRP A 1061 -1.56 -11.24 -22.92
N LEU A 1062 -0.28 -11.37 -23.30
CA LEU A 1062 0.32 -12.61 -23.80
C LEU A 1062 0.46 -13.69 -22.73
N GLY A 1063 0.61 -13.33 -21.44
CA GLY A 1063 0.67 -14.31 -20.35
C GLY A 1063 -0.54 -15.23 -20.35
N THR A 1064 -1.75 -14.66 -20.27
CA THR A 1064 -2.99 -15.47 -20.34
C THR A 1064 -3.09 -16.30 -21.62
N PHE A 1065 -2.52 -15.83 -22.72
CA PHE A 1065 -2.54 -16.56 -23.98
C PHE A 1065 -1.69 -17.84 -23.89
N TYR A 1066 -0.49 -17.75 -23.33
CA TYR A 1066 0.41 -18.90 -23.18
C TYR A 1066 -0.15 -19.93 -22.21
N ASP A 1067 -0.73 -19.49 -21.10
CA ASP A 1067 -1.34 -20.39 -20.12
C ASP A 1067 -2.51 -21.19 -20.74
N TYR A 1068 -3.41 -20.53 -21.48
CA TYR A 1068 -4.45 -21.23 -22.23
C TYR A 1068 -3.89 -22.12 -23.36
N LEU A 1069 -2.85 -21.67 -24.07
CA LEU A 1069 -2.23 -22.43 -25.16
C LEU A 1069 -1.69 -23.77 -24.65
N GLU A 1070 -1.03 -23.78 -23.50
CA GLU A 1070 -0.53 -24.99 -22.84
C GLU A 1070 -1.68 -25.97 -22.55
N LEU A 1071 -2.75 -25.48 -21.91
CA LEU A 1071 -3.93 -26.32 -21.61
C LEU A 1071 -4.60 -26.88 -22.86
N VAL A 1072 -4.71 -26.07 -23.93
CA VAL A 1072 -5.35 -26.47 -25.18
C VAL A 1072 -4.50 -27.52 -25.93
N LEU A 1073 -3.18 -27.35 -25.97
CA LEU A 1073 -2.28 -28.34 -26.58
C LEU A 1073 -2.33 -29.66 -25.79
N GLN A 1074 -2.27 -29.60 -24.46
CA GLN A 1074 -2.41 -30.77 -23.59
C GLN A 1074 -3.77 -31.46 -23.77
N PHE A 1075 -4.85 -30.69 -23.87
CA PHE A 1075 -6.19 -31.20 -24.19
C PHE A 1075 -6.19 -31.92 -25.55
N GLY A 1076 -5.58 -31.32 -26.58
CA GLY A 1076 -5.41 -31.92 -27.90
C GLY A 1076 -4.66 -33.26 -27.85
N PHE A 1077 -3.51 -33.33 -27.16
CA PHE A 1077 -2.77 -34.60 -26.98
C PHE A 1077 -3.63 -35.67 -26.30
N THR A 1078 -4.45 -35.27 -25.32
CA THR A 1078 -5.31 -36.19 -24.57
C THR A 1078 -6.47 -36.72 -25.41
N ILE A 1079 -7.15 -35.87 -26.19
CA ILE A 1079 -8.36 -36.29 -26.92
C ILE A 1079 -8.11 -36.84 -28.32
N LEU A 1080 -7.05 -36.41 -29.01
CA LEU A 1080 -6.79 -36.80 -30.39
C LEU A 1080 -6.10 -38.18 -30.49
N PHE A 1081 -5.28 -38.53 -29.50
CA PHE A 1081 -4.36 -39.68 -29.58
C PHE A 1081 -4.53 -40.70 -28.43
N ILE A 1082 -5.66 -40.68 -27.71
CA ILE A 1082 -5.89 -41.58 -26.57
C ILE A 1082 -5.78 -43.06 -26.94
N GLY A 1083 -6.18 -43.43 -28.16
CA GLY A 1083 -6.13 -44.81 -28.63
C GLY A 1083 -4.71 -45.37 -28.72
N ALA A 1084 -3.69 -44.51 -28.85
CA ALA A 1084 -2.29 -44.90 -28.83
C ALA A 1084 -1.75 -45.09 -27.41
N PHE A 1085 -2.19 -44.25 -26.48
CA PHE A 1085 -1.78 -44.27 -25.07
C PHE A 1085 -2.95 -43.88 -24.13
N PRO A 1086 -3.69 -44.88 -23.59
CA PRO A 1086 -4.86 -44.64 -22.74
C PRO A 1086 -4.58 -43.94 -21.41
N ALA A 1087 -3.33 -43.91 -20.95
CA ALA A 1087 -2.93 -43.20 -19.73
C ALA A 1087 -2.63 -41.71 -19.94
N THR A 1088 -2.83 -41.17 -21.15
CA THR A 1088 -2.74 -39.71 -21.41
C THR A 1088 -3.58 -38.87 -20.44
N PRO A 1089 -4.86 -39.19 -20.11
CA PRO A 1089 -5.64 -38.36 -19.21
C PRO A 1089 -5.07 -38.34 -17.77
N LEU A 1090 -4.43 -39.43 -17.35
CA LEU A 1090 -3.77 -39.50 -16.04
C LEU A 1090 -2.53 -38.62 -15.98
N LEU A 1091 -1.69 -38.64 -17.03
CA LEU A 1091 -0.53 -37.74 -17.11
C LEU A 1091 -0.97 -36.28 -17.13
N SER A 1092 -2.00 -35.97 -17.92
CA SER A 1092 -2.62 -34.65 -17.97
C SER A 1092 -3.18 -34.22 -16.61
N LEU A 1093 -3.80 -35.13 -15.86
CA LEU A 1093 -4.32 -34.85 -14.52
C LEU A 1093 -3.19 -34.44 -13.57
N VAL A 1094 -2.10 -35.22 -13.53
CA VAL A 1094 -0.95 -34.94 -12.66
C VAL A 1094 -0.35 -33.58 -13.01
N ASN A 1095 -0.19 -33.28 -14.30
CA ASN A 1095 0.31 -31.98 -14.74
C ASN A 1095 -0.57 -30.83 -14.27
N ASN A 1096 -1.89 -30.91 -14.52
CA ASN A 1096 -2.80 -29.83 -14.13
C ASN A 1096 -2.86 -29.60 -12.62
N VAL A 1097 -2.74 -30.66 -11.80
CA VAL A 1097 -2.70 -30.51 -10.34
C VAL A 1097 -1.47 -29.71 -9.91
N CYS A 1098 -0.32 -29.93 -10.55
CA CYS A 1098 0.87 -29.11 -10.35
C CYS A 1098 0.69 -27.70 -10.94
N GLU A 1099 0.15 -27.59 -12.15
CA GLU A 1099 0.00 -26.35 -12.92
C GLU A 1099 -0.85 -25.33 -12.16
N ILE A 1100 -1.99 -25.76 -11.58
CA ILE A 1100 -2.84 -24.90 -10.74
C ILE A 1100 -2.02 -24.18 -9.66
N ARG A 1101 -1.04 -24.87 -9.05
CA ARG A 1101 -0.22 -24.33 -7.97
C ARG A 1101 0.95 -23.50 -8.49
N ILE A 1102 1.59 -23.93 -9.58
CA ILE A 1102 2.70 -23.23 -10.21
C ILE A 1102 2.22 -21.88 -10.75
N ASP A 1103 1.12 -21.85 -11.51
CA ASP A 1103 0.57 -20.62 -12.05
C ASP A 1103 0.09 -19.65 -10.97
N ALA A 1104 -0.58 -20.18 -9.93
CA ALA A 1104 -0.99 -19.38 -8.77
C ALA A 1104 0.23 -18.73 -8.07
N TYR A 1105 1.31 -19.51 -7.87
CA TYR A 1105 2.54 -19.00 -7.26
C TYR A 1105 3.19 -17.92 -8.11
N ARG A 1106 3.29 -18.15 -9.43
CA ARG A 1106 3.90 -17.20 -10.38
C ARG A 1106 3.13 -15.88 -10.42
N LEU A 1107 1.80 -15.91 -10.49
CA LEU A 1107 0.97 -14.71 -10.48
C LEU A 1107 1.05 -13.90 -9.18
N LEU A 1108 1.31 -14.57 -8.06
CA LEU A 1108 1.45 -13.91 -6.77
C LEU A 1108 2.87 -13.36 -6.56
N ASN A 1109 3.91 -14.09 -6.98
CA ASN A 1109 5.28 -13.83 -6.53
C ASN A 1109 6.30 -13.50 -7.63
N GLU A 1110 6.07 -13.90 -8.89
CA GLU A 1110 7.04 -13.73 -9.98
C GLU A 1110 6.62 -12.68 -11.02
N TYR A 1111 5.32 -12.42 -11.11
CA TYR A 1111 4.75 -11.40 -11.97
C TYR A 1111 4.34 -10.15 -11.21
N ARG A 1112 4.41 -9.01 -11.90
CA ARG A 1112 3.66 -7.81 -11.51
C ARG A 1112 2.18 -8.10 -11.56
N ARG A 1113 1.39 -7.43 -10.71
CA ARG A 1113 -0.07 -7.58 -10.71
C ARG A 1113 -0.61 -7.25 -12.11
N PRO A 1114 -1.26 -8.22 -12.79
CA PRO A 1114 -1.84 -7.97 -14.10
C PRO A 1114 -2.91 -6.88 -14.02
N THR A 1115 -3.02 -6.07 -15.08
CA THR A 1115 -4.13 -5.11 -15.17
C THR A 1115 -5.46 -5.86 -15.25
N PRO A 1116 -6.43 -5.57 -14.38
CA PRO A 1116 -7.67 -6.33 -14.33
C PRO A 1116 -8.47 -6.12 -15.60
N ARG A 1117 -8.94 -7.23 -16.17
CA ARG A 1117 -9.75 -7.25 -17.38
C ARG A 1117 -11.04 -8.01 -17.13
N GLN A 1118 -12.13 -7.40 -17.57
CA GLN A 1118 -13.43 -8.05 -17.55
C GLN A 1118 -13.59 -8.93 -18.78
N ALA A 1119 -14.21 -10.08 -18.58
CA ALA A 1119 -14.54 -11.06 -19.59
C ALA A 1119 -15.81 -11.82 -19.16
N ALA A 1120 -16.69 -12.07 -20.12
CA ALA A 1120 -17.91 -12.87 -19.94
C ALA A 1120 -17.67 -14.36 -20.24
N THR A 1121 -16.66 -14.65 -21.06
CA THR A 1121 -16.29 -16.00 -21.50
C THR A 1121 -14.78 -16.07 -21.67
N ALA A 1122 -14.22 -17.27 -21.75
CA ALA A 1122 -12.82 -17.47 -22.16
C ALA A 1122 -12.55 -17.04 -23.62
N GLY A 1123 -13.56 -16.51 -24.33
CA GLY A 1123 -13.42 -15.97 -25.69
C GLY A 1123 -13.25 -17.07 -26.74
N GLN A 1124 -12.38 -16.81 -27.72
CA GLN A 1124 -12.13 -17.72 -28.84
C GLN A 1124 -11.55 -19.08 -28.41
N TRP A 1125 -11.00 -19.20 -27.20
CA TRP A 1125 -10.51 -20.47 -26.67
C TRP A 1125 -11.59 -21.55 -26.58
N VAL A 1126 -12.83 -21.17 -26.23
CA VAL A 1126 -13.96 -22.13 -26.21
C VAL A 1126 -14.24 -22.64 -27.62
N THR A 1127 -14.23 -21.75 -28.62
CA THR A 1127 -14.40 -22.13 -30.03
C THR A 1127 -13.30 -23.07 -30.50
N VAL A 1128 -12.05 -22.80 -30.14
CA VAL A 1128 -10.91 -23.67 -30.44
C VAL A 1128 -11.10 -25.06 -29.82
N LEU A 1129 -11.44 -25.15 -28.54
CA LEU A 1129 -11.68 -26.42 -27.86
C LEU A 1129 -12.82 -27.21 -28.52
N GLU A 1130 -13.93 -26.55 -28.87
CA GLU A 1130 -15.05 -27.20 -29.57
C GLU A 1130 -14.66 -27.71 -30.98
N VAL A 1131 -13.77 -27.00 -31.68
CA VAL A 1131 -13.19 -27.47 -32.96
C VAL A 1131 -12.31 -28.68 -32.73
N LEU A 1132 -11.45 -28.68 -31.70
CA LEU A 1132 -10.61 -29.83 -31.35
C LEU A 1132 -11.44 -31.07 -30.95
N VAL A 1133 -12.53 -30.90 -30.20
CA VAL A 1133 -13.48 -31.99 -29.89
C VAL A 1133 -14.13 -32.52 -31.16
N THR A 1134 -14.43 -31.65 -32.13
CA THR A 1134 -15.00 -32.10 -33.40
C THR A 1134 -13.95 -32.84 -34.24
N LEU A 1135 -12.71 -32.35 -34.27
CA LEU A 1135 -11.58 -33.01 -34.93
C LEU A 1135 -11.30 -34.39 -34.33
N SER A 1136 -11.40 -34.54 -33.00
CA SER A 1136 -11.13 -35.82 -32.32
C SER A 1136 -12.09 -36.93 -32.72
N ILE A 1137 -13.31 -36.61 -33.17
CA ILE A 1137 -14.24 -37.60 -33.75
C ILE A 1137 -13.62 -38.21 -35.00
N PHE A 1138 -13.11 -37.38 -35.91
CA PHE A 1138 -12.48 -37.84 -37.15
C PHE A 1138 -11.17 -38.56 -36.86
N THR A 1139 -10.33 -38.02 -35.97
CA THR A 1139 -9.02 -38.59 -35.64
C THR A 1139 -9.15 -39.96 -35.00
N ASN A 1140 -9.96 -40.11 -33.94
CA ASN A 1140 -10.15 -41.41 -33.27
C ASN A 1140 -10.90 -42.41 -34.17
N GLY A 1141 -11.86 -41.95 -34.97
CA GLY A 1141 -12.54 -42.81 -35.95
C GLY A 1141 -11.58 -43.36 -36.99
N TYR A 1142 -10.69 -42.52 -37.50
CA TYR A 1142 -9.67 -42.95 -38.46
C TYR A 1142 -8.67 -43.91 -37.80
N PHE A 1143 -8.18 -43.55 -36.62
CA PHE A 1143 -7.26 -44.40 -35.86
C PHE A 1143 -7.84 -45.79 -35.61
N LEU A 1144 -9.10 -45.85 -35.19
CA LEU A 1144 -9.84 -47.10 -34.93
C LEU A 1144 -9.93 -47.98 -36.18
N VAL A 1145 -10.28 -47.42 -37.35
CA VAL A 1145 -10.55 -48.20 -38.57
C VAL A 1145 -9.29 -48.51 -39.38
N TYR A 1146 -8.37 -47.55 -39.51
CA TYR A 1146 -7.25 -47.62 -40.46
C TYR A 1146 -5.89 -47.85 -39.79
N SER A 1147 -5.68 -47.38 -38.55
CA SER A 1147 -4.36 -47.45 -37.89
C SER A 1147 -4.21 -48.58 -36.88
N SER A 1148 -5.27 -48.94 -36.15
CA SER A 1148 -5.18 -49.82 -34.98
C SER A 1148 -5.07 -51.32 -35.28
N ASN A 1149 -5.24 -51.75 -36.54
CA ASN A 1149 -5.28 -53.15 -36.99
C ASN A 1149 -6.29 -54.05 -36.21
N VAL A 1150 -7.20 -53.46 -35.42
CA VAL A 1150 -8.21 -54.13 -34.58
C VAL A 1150 -9.19 -54.92 -35.43
N PHE A 1151 -9.66 -54.33 -36.53
CA PHE A 1151 -10.55 -54.98 -37.46
C PHE A 1151 -9.73 -55.62 -38.59
N ALA A 1152 -9.59 -56.94 -38.55
CA ALA A 1152 -8.93 -57.72 -39.60
C ALA A 1152 -9.85 -57.80 -40.83
N PHE A 1153 -9.90 -56.73 -41.62
CA PHE A 1153 -10.48 -56.76 -42.95
C PHE A 1153 -9.46 -57.28 -43.95
N GLN A 1154 -9.92 -57.95 -45.01
CA GLN A 1154 -9.04 -58.47 -46.04
C GLN A 1154 -8.48 -57.32 -46.90
N ASP A 1155 -7.25 -56.91 -46.59
CA ASP A 1155 -6.54 -55.82 -47.26
C ASP A 1155 -6.42 -56.10 -48.78
N ASN A 1156 -6.63 -55.07 -49.60
CA ASN A 1156 -6.58 -55.08 -51.08
C ASN A 1156 -7.80 -55.66 -51.82
N THR A 1157 -8.95 -55.81 -51.14
CA THR A 1157 -10.24 -56.08 -51.79
C THR A 1157 -11.13 -54.84 -51.77
N ILE A 1158 -11.85 -54.57 -52.86
CA ILE A 1158 -12.81 -53.44 -52.94
C ILE A 1158 -13.83 -53.54 -51.80
N ASP A 1159 -14.28 -54.75 -51.47
CA ASP A 1159 -15.23 -55.01 -50.40
C ASP A 1159 -14.66 -54.70 -49.00
N GLY A 1160 -13.38 -54.99 -48.77
CA GLY A 1160 -12.68 -54.67 -47.53
C GLY A 1160 -12.52 -53.17 -47.31
N ASP A 1161 -12.10 -52.43 -48.34
CA ASP A 1161 -11.96 -50.96 -48.26
C ASP A 1161 -13.32 -50.26 -48.13
N LEU A 1162 -14.35 -50.78 -48.81
CA LEU A 1162 -15.73 -50.31 -48.66
C LEU A 1162 -16.28 -50.59 -47.25
N ALA A 1163 -15.96 -51.74 -46.66
CA ALA A 1163 -16.33 -52.07 -45.28
C ALA A 1163 -15.66 -51.13 -44.26
N LYS A 1164 -14.36 -50.84 -44.42
CA LYS A 1164 -13.65 -49.84 -43.61
C LYS A 1164 -14.29 -48.46 -43.73
N LEU A 1165 -14.55 -47.99 -44.96
CA LEU A 1165 -15.18 -46.69 -45.19
C LEU A 1165 -16.58 -46.62 -44.54
N ARG A 1166 -17.40 -47.66 -44.68
CA ARG A 1166 -18.72 -47.74 -44.04
C ARG A 1166 -18.62 -47.66 -42.51
N LEU A 1167 -17.68 -48.40 -41.92
CA LEU A 1167 -17.47 -48.39 -40.47
C LEU A 1167 -17.02 -47.00 -39.98
N PHE A 1168 -16.10 -46.35 -40.70
CA PHE A 1168 -15.63 -45.00 -40.40
C PHE A 1168 -16.77 -43.97 -40.49
N VAL A 1169 -17.53 -43.97 -41.59
CA VAL A 1169 -18.67 -43.06 -41.78
C VAL A 1169 -19.75 -43.30 -40.72
N LEU A 1170 -20.06 -44.56 -40.39
CA LEU A 1170 -21.02 -44.91 -39.34
C LEU A 1170 -20.57 -44.38 -37.98
N TYR A 1171 -19.30 -44.58 -37.62
CA TYR A 1171 -18.73 -44.07 -36.38
C TYR A 1171 -18.84 -42.54 -36.28
N VAL A 1172 -18.37 -41.83 -37.32
CA VAL A 1172 -18.40 -40.36 -37.38
C VAL A 1172 -19.82 -39.83 -37.32
N ALA A 1173 -20.75 -40.39 -38.13
CA ALA A 1173 -22.14 -39.96 -38.16
C ALA A 1173 -22.83 -40.17 -36.80
N THR A 1174 -22.59 -41.30 -36.14
CA THR A 1174 -23.18 -41.62 -34.84
C THR A 1174 -22.71 -40.64 -33.76
N LEU A 1175 -21.41 -40.36 -33.69
CA LEU A 1175 -20.86 -39.46 -32.67
C LEU A 1175 -21.14 -37.99 -32.95
N LEU A 1176 -21.17 -37.56 -34.23
CA LEU A 1176 -21.64 -36.22 -34.59
C LEU A 1176 -23.12 -36.03 -34.26
N LEU A 1177 -23.97 -37.04 -34.50
CA LEU A 1177 -25.37 -37.02 -34.11
C LEU A 1177 -25.54 -36.95 -32.59
N PHE A 1178 -24.77 -37.73 -31.84
CA PHE A 1178 -24.73 -37.65 -30.38
C PHE A 1178 -24.35 -36.23 -29.92
N ARG A 1179 -23.25 -35.69 -30.44
CA ARG A 1179 -22.77 -34.34 -30.11
C ARG A 1179 -23.77 -33.26 -30.47
N TYR A 1180 -24.38 -33.33 -31.65
CA TYR A 1180 -25.46 -32.45 -32.05
C TYR A 1180 -26.66 -32.54 -31.09
N SER A 1181 -27.06 -33.75 -30.71
CA SER A 1181 -28.16 -33.99 -29.78
C SER A 1181 -27.87 -33.37 -28.41
N VAL A 1182 -26.69 -33.64 -27.83
CA VAL A 1182 -26.27 -33.00 -26.57
C VAL A 1182 -26.26 -31.49 -26.73
N SER A 1183 -25.77 -30.95 -27.85
CA SER A 1183 -25.72 -29.51 -28.06
C SER A 1183 -27.09 -28.86 -28.19
N ARG A 1184 -28.06 -29.57 -28.79
CA ARG A 1184 -29.42 -29.09 -29.04
C ARG A 1184 -30.32 -29.16 -27.81
N TYR A 1185 -30.21 -30.23 -27.02
CA TYR A 1185 -31.04 -30.47 -25.85
C TYR A 1185 -30.44 -29.88 -24.57
N TRP A 1186 -29.11 -29.81 -24.49
CA TRP A 1186 -28.42 -29.26 -23.34
C TRP A 1186 -27.98 -27.83 -23.63
N GLU A 1187 -28.85 -26.88 -23.29
CA GLU A 1187 -28.56 -25.45 -23.42
C GLU A 1187 -27.38 -25.03 -22.54
N ASN A 1188 -26.56 -24.12 -23.08
CA ASN A 1188 -25.38 -23.60 -22.40
C ASN A 1188 -25.75 -22.66 -21.23
N VAL A 1189 -26.90 -21.98 -21.29
CA VAL A 1189 -27.38 -21.13 -20.18
C VAL A 1189 -28.49 -21.88 -19.45
N PRO A 1190 -28.28 -22.31 -18.19
CA PRO A 1190 -29.31 -22.95 -17.39
C PRO A 1190 -30.58 -22.11 -17.27
N GLU A 1191 -31.75 -22.76 -17.26
CA GLU A 1191 -33.06 -22.10 -17.14
C GLU A 1191 -33.15 -21.20 -15.89
N ALA A 1192 -32.64 -21.67 -14.75
CA ALA A 1192 -32.59 -20.89 -13.51
C ALA A 1192 -31.89 -19.54 -13.69
N ILE A 1193 -30.82 -19.49 -14.49
CA ILE A 1193 -30.07 -18.26 -14.78
C ILE A 1193 -30.83 -17.39 -15.77
N GLN A 1194 -31.47 -17.98 -16.78
CA GLN A 1194 -32.31 -17.21 -17.72
C GLN A 1194 -33.43 -16.48 -16.98
N VAL A 1195 -34.12 -17.17 -16.06
CA VAL A 1195 -35.15 -16.56 -15.20
C VAL A 1195 -34.55 -15.44 -14.35
N GLN A 1196 -33.35 -15.64 -13.78
CA GLN A 1196 -32.72 -14.65 -12.92
C GLN A 1196 -32.23 -13.41 -13.69
N LEU A 1197 -31.76 -13.56 -14.94
CA LEU A 1197 -31.45 -12.44 -15.83
C LEU A 1197 -32.70 -11.63 -16.16
N LYS A 1198 -33.83 -12.31 -16.45
CA LYS A 1198 -35.13 -11.63 -16.64
C LYS A 1198 -35.57 -10.86 -15.39
N ARG A 1199 -35.37 -11.45 -14.20
CA ARG A 1199 -35.62 -10.77 -12.91
C ARG A 1199 -34.71 -9.57 -12.71
N GLN A 1200 -33.43 -9.67 -13.07
CA GLN A 1200 -32.48 -8.57 -12.99
C GLN A 1200 -32.92 -7.39 -13.87
N ASP A 1201 -33.33 -7.65 -15.11
CA ASP A 1201 -33.83 -6.59 -16.01
C ASP A 1201 -35.09 -5.93 -15.45
N PHE A 1202 -36.02 -6.72 -14.92
CA PHE A 1202 -37.22 -6.22 -14.26
C PHE A 1202 -36.90 -5.38 -13.02
N LEU A 1203 -36.10 -5.89 -12.09
CA LEU A 1203 -35.72 -5.18 -10.87
C LEU A 1203 -34.93 -3.91 -11.17
N SER A 1204 -34.03 -3.95 -12.16
CA SER A 1204 -33.28 -2.80 -12.63
C SER A 1204 -34.22 -1.71 -13.19
N SER A 1205 -35.20 -2.08 -14.03
CA SER A 1205 -36.17 -1.10 -14.58
C SER A 1205 -37.00 -0.40 -13.50
N LYS A 1206 -37.43 -1.14 -12.47
CA LYS A 1206 -38.28 -0.60 -11.38
C LYS A 1206 -37.48 0.16 -10.33
N VAL A 1207 -36.35 -0.37 -9.89
CA VAL A 1207 -35.57 0.20 -8.79
C VAL A 1207 -34.62 1.29 -9.28
N LEU A 1208 -33.86 1.06 -10.35
CA LEU A 1208 -32.94 2.06 -10.91
C LEU A 1208 -33.68 2.99 -11.89
N GLY A 1209 -34.37 2.42 -12.86
CA GLY A 1209 -35.03 3.16 -13.95
C GLY A 1209 -36.23 3.99 -13.50
N ARG A 1210 -36.90 3.59 -12.41
CA ARG A 1210 -38.14 4.21 -11.91
C ARG A 1210 -39.27 4.21 -12.94
N GLU A 1211 -39.33 3.19 -13.80
CA GLU A 1211 -40.39 3.03 -14.80
C GLU A 1211 -41.74 2.74 -14.10
N ALA A 1212 -42.75 3.57 -14.39
CA ALA A 1212 -44.09 3.44 -13.79
C ALA A 1212 -44.74 2.09 -14.14
N ASP A 1213 -45.69 1.61 -13.33
CA ASP A 1213 -46.34 0.30 -13.56
C ASP A 1213 -47.20 0.24 -14.83
N GLU A 1214 -47.70 1.39 -15.29
CA GLU A 1214 -48.47 1.51 -16.53
C GLU A 1214 -47.58 1.43 -17.79
N GLU A 1215 -46.27 1.69 -17.65
CA GLU A 1215 -45.31 1.57 -18.73
C GLU A 1215 -44.80 0.13 -18.79
N ALA A 1216 -45.20 -0.60 -19.85
CA ALA A 1216 -44.60 -1.90 -20.14
C ALA A 1216 -43.09 -1.71 -20.38
N PRO A 1217 -42.22 -2.33 -19.56
CA PRO A 1217 -40.78 -2.17 -19.70
C PRO A 1217 -40.33 -2.56 -21.12
N GLN A 1218 -39.31 -1.89 -21.66
CA GLN A 1218 -38.88 -2.10 -23.05
C GLN A 1218 -38.58 -3.58 -23.38
N PHE A 1219 -38.09 -4.36 -22.41
CA PHE A 1219 -37.77 -5.78 -22.59
C PHE A 1219 -39.02 -6.68 -22.69
N VAL A 1220 -40.17 -6.28 -22.16
CA VAL A 1220 -41.43 -7.05 -22.24
C VAL A 1220 -41.98 -7.05 -23.67
N ARG A 1221 -41.59 -6.09 -24.51
CA ARG A 1221 -41.99 -6.01 -25.93
C ARG A 1221 -41.21 -6.94 -26.86
N SER A 1222 -40.17 -7.61 -26.35
CA SER A 1222 -39.37 -8.59 -27.09
C SER A 1222 -40.08 -9.94 -27.18
N GLU A 1223 -40.20 -10.55 -28.36
CA GLU A 1223 -40.76 -11.90 -28.54
C GLU A 1223 -40.04 -12.97 -27.70
N SER A 1224 -38.76 -12.76 -27.33
CA SER A 1224 -38.00 -13.65 -26.45
C SER A 1224 -38.40 -13.62 -24.97
N PHE A 1225 -39.22 -12.63 -24.58
CA PHE A 1225 -39.64 -12.38 -23.19
C PHE A 1225 -41.09 -12.77 -22.89
N GLN A 1226 -41.91 -13.11 -23.89
CA GLN A 1226 -43.17 -13.78 -23.65
C GLN A 1226 -42.87 -15.12 -22.96
N PHE A 1227 -43.37 -15.29 -21.73
CA PHE A 1227 -43.41 -16.62 -21.11
C PHE A 1227 -44.23 -17.51 -22.04
N ARG A 1228 -43.60 -18.52 -22.66
CA ARG A 1228 -44.36 -19.66 -23.21
C ARG A 1228 -45.00 -20.38 -22.03
N ILE A 1229 -46.20 -19.95 -21.65
CA ILE A 1229 -47.05 -20.66 -20.69
C ILE A 1229 -47.37 -22.09 -21.22
N ASP A 1230 -47.22 -22.32 -22.53
CA ASP A 1230 -47.45 -23.59 -23.22
C ASP A 1230 -46.64 -24.79 -22.68
N SER A 1231 -45.51 -24.60 -21.99
CA SER A 1231 -44.73 -25.74 -21.47
C SER A 1231 -45.26 -26.30 -20.14
N ILE A 1232 -46.06 -25.52 -19.40
CA ILE A 1232 -46.63 -25.94 -18.11
C ILE A 1232 -47.97 -26.64 -18.32
N GLU A 1233 -48.81 -26.17 -19.25
CA GLU A 1233 -50.05 -26.87 -19.60
C GLU A 1233 -49.78 -28.21 -20.30
N ASN A 1234 -48.76 -28.31 -21.16
CA ASN A 1234 -48.41 -29.57 -21.81
C ASN A 1234 -47.77 -30.61 -20.86
N ARG A 1235 -47.05 -30.19 -19.80
CA ARG A 1235 -46.54 -31.13 -18.78
C ARG A 1235 -47.62 -31.60 -17.79
N ARG A 1236 -48.65 -30.80 -17.54
CA ARG A 1236 -49.82 -31.24 -16.76
C ARG A 1236 -50.79 -32.13 -17.53
N ALA A 1237 -50.72 -32.14 -18.87
CA ALA A 1237 -51.49 -33.06 -19.70
C ALA A 1237 -50.79 -34.41 -19.96
N SER A 1238 -49.53 -34.59 -19.55
CA SER A 1238 -48.74 -35.81 -19.79
C SER A 1238 -48.26 -36.53 -18.52
N VAL A 1239 -48.85 -36.21 -17.37
CA VAL A 1239 -48.81 -37.00 -16.12
C VAL A 1239 -50.26 -37.33 -15.78
#